data_AF-A0A8X8XQM6-F1
#
_entry.id   AF-A0A8X8XQM6-F1
#
_cell.length_a   1.000
_cell.length_b   1.000
_cell.length_c   1.000
_cell.angle_alpha   90.00
_cell.angle_beta   90.00
_cell.angle_gamma   90.00
#
_symmetry.space_group_name_H-M   'P 1'
#
loop_
_entity.id
_entity.type
_entity.pdbx_description
1 polymer ?
#
loop_
_entity_poly.entity_id
_entity_poly.type
_entity_poly.pdbx_seq_one_letter_code
_entity_poly.pdbx_strand_id
1 'polypeptide(L)'
;MKLLVRVMEAKNIPALDPNGFSDPYVKLQLGRQRFRSKVVKKCLNPSWCEEFIFKVDDLKEELLLTVLDEDKYFNDDFVGQIKVPIIEVLDAKDKSLGTAWYTLQPKTKKAKNKDCGEILLTICFSQNNTLLDVPPMNDPVTLPRKYADTPSDTPSRSSPLWVPSPMRSEDVAPQKEDKWNASALAGRIAQIFNKNADSASVSSVDPSDASDATEGMDFAVPQNNPEEQTSSVDFDEMMKSIEMRDPAGEVPTSLPGGVVLDQLYAIPHRELNSLLFSPESDFLKTFADLEGSTDLEIGPWKYENNGESLKRVVCYTKAPSKLIKALKAIEEHTYLKADTKAFAVLSSVSTPDAPYGKSFKVEVLYCITPGPEQPPGEQSSRLEVSWRVNFLQSTMMKSMIEGGARQGIKDSFKQYDKLLSQNVKPLDLQDVGSEKDQFLASLQVEPQSDWKLAVQYFANFTVASTFLMGLYVLTHIWLAMPSTIQGLEFAGLDLPDSIGEVIVCSVLVLQGKRVLEFMSRFMQARVQKGSDHGIKAQGDGWLLTVALVEGSNLAAVDSSGYSDPYVVFTCNGKTRTSSIKFQKSKPHWNEIFEFDAMNEPPSVLEVEAFDFDGPFDDATSLGRAEINFLKSNIADLSDIWIPLEGKLAQACQSKLHLRIFLNNNKGCNVVKDYITKMEKEVGKKIRLRSPQTNSAFQKLFALPPEEFLINDFSCHLKRRMPLQGRLFLSARIIGFHADLFGHKTKFFFLWEDIEDIQVIPPTLSSMGSPIIIITLWPGKGFDARHGARTQDDEGRLKFHFHSFVSYNVAHRTIMALWKARALTPEQKVQIADEESEANTAVEEEALAQNLPATDEEVEAKSQAVDEESEAKSLRTEESGSFLGVEDVNMSMVYSSILSLPTSFFMELFRGSEIDRRVMERTGCLNYTHTPWESEKADVYQRQLYYKFDKRISRYRGEVTSTQQKSRLSGKQGWLIEEIMTLHGIPLGDYFTVSTLHPFHCSFPILDAFRSLLTRLQLHLRYQVEDLPSRSVGCSIQVYFGIAWLKYTRHQKRITKNIVSNLQDRLKVMFSVLEKEYVSGT
;
A
#
# COMPACT_ATOMS: atom_id res chain seq x y z
N MET A 1 -14.37 -8.26 13.33
CA MET A 1 -13.32 -9.31 13.37
C MET A 1 -13.14 -9.89 11.96
N LYS A 2 -12.25 -10.87 11.72
CA LYS A 2 -12.19 -11.63 10.46
C LYS A 2 -12.76 -13.03 10.66
N LEU A 3 -13.75 -13.39 9.87
CA LEU A 3 -14.33 -14.73 9.80
C LEU A 3 -13.84 -15.43 8.52
N LEU A 4 -13.37 -16.66 8.67
CA LEU A 4 -12.97 -17.55 7.60
C LEU A 4 -14.09 -18.55 7.34
N VAL A 5 -14.45 -18.75 6.08
CA VAL A 5 -15.46 -19.72 5.65
C VAL A 5 -14.88 -20.51 4.48
N ARG A 6 -14.53 -21.78 4.71
CA ARG A 6 -14.08 -22.69 3.65
C ARG A 6 -15.24 -23.60 3.23
N VAL A 7 -15.58 -23.56 1.95
CA VAL A 7 -16.58 -24.39 1.30
C VAL A 7 -15.86 -25.57 0.65
N MET A 8 -16.00 -26.76 1.22
CA MET A 8 -15.24 -27.93 0.76
C MET A 8 -16.01 -28.68 -0.32
N GLU A 9 -17.15 -29.27 0.03
CA GLU A 9 -17.94 -30.13 -0.85
C GLU A 9 -19.41 -30.13 -0.43
N ALA A 10 -20.29 -30.64 -1.29
CA ALA A 10 -21.65 -31.03 -0.93
C ALA A 10 -21.94 -32.44 -1.45
N LYS A 11 -22.99 -33.06 -0.91
CA LYS A 11 -23.45 -34.41 -1.30
C LYS A 11 -24.98 -34.49 -1.30
N ASN A 12 -25.51 -35.46 -2.04
CA ASN A 12 -26.95 -35.69 -2.20
C ASN A 12 -27.71 -34.43 -2.66
N ILE A 13 -27.11 -33.60 -3.51
CA ILE A 13 -27.82 -32.49 -4.14
C ILE A 13 -28.94 -33.09 -5.01
N PRO A 14 -30.19 -32.58 -4.92
CA PRO A 14 -31.26 -33.02 -5.81
C PRO A 14 -30.94 -32.65 -7.25
N ALA A 15 -31.15 -33.57 -8.19
CA ALA A 15 -31.11 -33.25 -9.62
C ALA A 15 -32.31 -32.36 -9.99
N LEU A 16 -32.03 -31.18 -10.53
CA LEU A 16 -33.03 -30.21 -10.99
C LEU A 16 -33.06 -30.12 -12.52
N ASP A 17 -31.92 -30.42 -13.15
CA ASP A 17 -31.70 -30.37 -14.59
C ASP A 17 -32.44 -31.54 -15.31
N PRO A 18 -33.10 -31.34 -16.47
CA PRO A 18 -33.74 -32.42 -17.25
C PRO A 18 -32.79 -33.55 -17.69
N ASN A 19 -31.48 -33.37 -17.52
CA ASN A 19 -30.45 -34.37 -17.80
C ASN A 19 -30.16 -35.34 -16.64
N GLY A 20 -30.79 -35.15 -15.47
CA GLY A 20 -30.62 -36.01 -14.29
C GLY A 20 -29.45 -35.64 -13.36
N PHE A 21 -28.83 -34.48 -13.58
CA PHE A 21 -27.80 -33.91 -12.72
C PHE A 21 -28.20 -32.49 -12.28
N SER A 22 -27.20 -31.68 -11.90
CA SER A 22 -27.25 -30.24 -11.61
C SER A 22 -25.85 -29.65 -11.85
N ASP A 23 -25.78 -28.34 -12.06
CA ASP A 23 -24.56 -27.51 -12.12
C ASP A 23 -24.42 -26.66 -10.81
N PRO A 24 -24.29 -27.27 -9.61
CA PRO A 24 -24.38 -26.52 -8.35
C PRO A 24 -23.22 -25.59 -8.04
N TYR A 25 -23.53 -24.50 -7.33
CA TYR A 25 -22.58 -23.56 -6.74
C TYR A 25 -23.17 -22.86 -5.50
N VAL A 26 -22.32 -22.15 -4.76
CA VAL A 26 -22.69 -21.53 -3.47
C VAL A 26 -22.59 -20.00 -3.53
N LYS A 27 -23.67 -19.30 -3.16
CA LYS A 27 -23.67 -17.87 -2.80
C LYS A 27 -23.52 -17.73 -1.29
N LEU A 28 -22.55 -16.95 -0.82
CA LEU A 28 -22.33 -16.67 0.60
C LEU A 28 -22.59 -15.19 0.88
N GLN A 29 -23.30 -14.87 1.97
CA GLN A 29 -23.55 -13.50 2.41
C GLN A 29 -23.34 -13.34 3.92
N LEU A 30 -22.65 -12.29 4.33
CA LEU A 30 -22.63 -11.79 5.70
C LEU A 30 -22.81 -10.27 5.71
N GLY A 31 -23.89 -9.79 6.33
CA GLY A 31 -24.24 -8.37 6.32
C GLY A 31 -24.41 -7.85 4.89
N ARG A 32 -23.53 -6.91 4.50
CA ARG A 32 -23.44 -6.35 3.14
C ARG A 32 -22.45 -7.07 2.21
N GLN A 33 -21.59 -7.95 2.72
CA GLN A 33 -20.59 -8.67 1.93
C GLN A 33 -21.22 -9.90 1.26
N ARG A 34 -20.86 -10.15 -0.01
CA ARG A 34 -21.35 -11.29 -0.80
C ARG A 34 -20.20 -11.91 -1.60
N PHE A 35 -20.17 -13.23 -1.69
CA PHE A 35 -19.26 -13.99 -2.54
C PHE A 35 -20.02 -15.12 -3.27
N ARG A 36 -19.43 -15.65 -4.35
CA ARG A 36 -19.92 -16.79 -5.14
C ARG A 36 -18.77 -17.78 -5.31
N SER A 37 -19.00 -19.07 -5.15
CA SER A 37 -18.06 -20.12 -5.56
C SER A 37 -18.07 -20.34 -7.07
N LYS A 38 -17.14 -21.17 -7.56
CA LYS A 38 -17.24 -21.75 -8.90
C LYS A 38 -18.45 -22.68 -9.03
N VAL A 39 -18.81 -22.95 -10.28
CA VAL A 39 -19.88 -23.84 -10.70
C VAL A 39 -19.28 -25.20 -11.05
N VAL A 40 -19.78 -26.27 -10.43
CA VAL A 40 -19.31 -27.64 -10.67
C VAL A 40 -20.34 -28.35 -11.53
N LYS A 41 -20.04 -28.53 -12.80
CA LYS A 41 -21.05 -28.95 -13.80
C LYS A 41 -21.39 -30.44 -13.72
N LYS A 42 -22.67 -30.76 -13.89
CA LYS A 42 -23.28 -32.10 -13.92
C LYS A 42 -22.86 -33.00 -12.74
N CYS A 43 -22.94 -32.46 -11.53
CA CYS A 43 -22.50 -33.16 -10.32
C CYS A 43 -23.46 -32.99 -9.14
N LEU A 44 -23.97 -34.11 -8.62
CA LEU A 44 -24.83 -34.13 -7.42
C LEU A 44 -24.03 -34.22 -6.10
N ASN A 45 -22.69 -34.35 -6.20
CA ASN A 45 -21.76 -34.37 -5.07
C ASN A 45 -20.55 -33.45 -5.36
N PRO A 46 -20.77 -32.13 -5.50
CA PRO A 46 -19.74 -31.20 -5.97
C PRO A 46 -18.65 -30.94 -4.94
N SER A 47 -17.40 -30.78 -5.40
CA SER A 47 -16.25 -30.36 -4.60
C SER A 47 -15.72 -29.00 -5.09
N TRP A 48 -15.67 -28.00 -4.21
CA TRP A 48 -15.17 -26.65 -4.50
C TRP A 48 -13.78 -26.40 -3.89
N CYS A 49 -13.58 -26.76 -2.63
CA CYS A 49 -12.40 -26.43 -1.81
C CYS A 49 -12.01 -24.93 -1.85
N GLU A 50 -13.01 -24.05 -1.83
CA GLU A 50 -12.84 -22.59 -1.91
C GLU A 50 -12.89 -21.92 -0.53
N GLU A 51 -12.18 -20.80 -0.36
CA GLU A 51 -12.04 -20.11 0.93
C GLU A 51 -12.41 -18.63 0.82
N PHE A 52 -13.31 -18.18 1.71
CA PHE A 52 -13.87 -16.84 1.73
C PHE A 52 -13.58 -16.15 3.07
N ILE A 53 -13.17 -14.88 3.02
CA ILE A 53 -12.83 -14.07 4.20
C ILE A 53 -13.83 -12.93 4.34
N PHE A 54 -14.61 -12.96 5.42
CA PHE A 54 -15.55 -11.90 5.78
C PHE A 54 -14.99 -11.00 6.88
N LYS A 55 -15.26 -9.70 6.79
CA LYS A 55 -15.08 -8.74 7.89
C LYS A 55 -16.39 -8.66 8.68
N VAL A 56 -16.40 -9.22 9.89
CA VAL A 56 -17.55 -9.13 10.81
C VAL A 56 -17.61 -7.72 11.41
N ASP A 57 -18.70 -7.00 11.15
CA ASP A 57 -18.93 -5.63 11.60
C ASP A 57 -19.95 -5.51 12.76
N ASP A 58 -20.96 -6.39 12.82
CA ASP A 58 -21.78 -6.63 14.01
C ASP A 58 -21.80 -8.14 14.34
N LEU A 59 -21.78 -8.49 15.62
CA LEU A 59 -21.86 -9.87 16.11
C LEU A 59 -23.28 -10.45 16.02
N LYS A 60 -24.30 -9.60 15.80
CA LYS A 60 -25.70 -9.99 15.57
C LYS A 60 -26.00 -10.42 14.14
N GLU A 61 -25.03 -10.36 13.23
CA GLU A 61 -25.22 -10.81 11.86
C GLU A 61 -25.31 -12.34 11.77
N GLU A 62 -26.01 -12.84 10.75
CA GLU A 62 -26.04 -14.26 10.38
C GLU A 62 -25.25 -14.45 9.08
N LEU A 63 -24.39 -15.47 9.04
CA LEU A 63 -23.80 -15.95 7.79
C LEU A 63 -24.84 -16.81 7.06
N LEU A 64 -25.29 -16.34 5.90
CA LEU A 64 -26.18 -17.06 5.00
C LEU A 64 -25.35 -17.72 3.89
N LEU A 65 -25.45 -19.05 3.75
CA LEU A 65 -24.98 -19.75 2.56
C LEU A 65 -26.19 -20.32 1.82
N THR A 66 -26.22 -20.15 0.50
CA THR A 66 -27.27 -20.66 -0.38
C THR A 66 -26.63 -21.42 -1.52
N VAL A 67 -27.02 -22.68 -1.70
CA VAL A 67 -26.68 -23.49 -2.88
C VAL A 67 -27.76 -23.26 -3.94
N LEU A 68 -27.34 -23.05 -5.18
CA LEU A 68 -28.21 -22.93 -6.35
C LEU A 68 -27.64 -23.76 -7.50
N ASP A 69 -28.50 -24.10 -8.44
CA ASP A 69 -28.13 -24.60 -9.78
C ASP A 69 -27.79 -23.43 -10.73
N GLU A 70 -27.03 -23.66 -11.80
CA GLU A 70 -26.74 -22.64 -12.83
C GLU A 70 -27.48 -22.95 -14.14
N ASP A 71 -28.73 -22.48 -14.22
CA ASP A 71 -29.55 -22.56 -15.43
C ASP A 71 -29.02 -21.69 -16.57
N LYS A 72 -28.58 -22.32 -17.66
CA LYS A 72 -28.03 -21.62 -18.83
C LYS A 72 -29.04 -20.69 -19.56
N TYR A 73 -30.34 -20.87 -19.33
CA TYR A 73 -31.41 -20.16 -20.05
C TYR A 73 -32.54 -19.61 -19.16
N PHE A 74 -32.46 -19.79 -17.84
CA PHE A 74 -33.50 -19.39 -16.87
C PHE A 74 -32.86 -18.79 -15.61
N ASN A 75 -33.65 -18.55 -14.55
CA ASN A 75 -33.10 -18.07 -13.27
C ASN A 75 -32.61 -19.27 -12.43
N ASP A 76 -31.35 -19.25 -12.00
CA ASP A 76 -30.71 -20.16 -11.03
C ASP A 76 -31.71 -20.87 -10.08
N ASP A 77 -31.98 -22.16 -10.31
CA ASP A 77 -32.95 -22.87 -9.48
C ASP A 77 -32.42 -23.09 -8.04
N PHE A 78 -33.28 -22.95 -7.04
CA PHE A 78 -32.87 -22.96 -5.63
C PHE A 78 -32.75 -24.40 -5.10
N VAL A 79 -31.54 -24.80 -4.70
CA VAL A 79 -31.28 -26.10 -4.07
C VAL A 79 -31.60 -26.06 -2.57
N GLY A 80 -30.95 -25.16 -1.82
CA GLY A 80 -31.00 -25.15 -0.36
C GLY A 80 -30.19 -24.03 0.27
N GLN A 81 -30.41 -23.75 1.55
CA GLN A 81 -29.64 -22.73 2.30
C GLN A 81 -29.36 -23.16 3.73
N ILE A 82 -28.34 -22.58 4.36
CA ILE A 82 -28.13 -22.60 5.81
C ILE A 82 -27.89 -21.19 6.35
N LYS A 83 -28.17 -21.01 7.64
CA LYS A 83 -27.88 -19.80 8.39
C LYS A 83 -27.05 -20.17 9.62
N VAL A 84 -25.95 -19.47 9.83
CA VAL A 84 -25.06 -19.65 10.99
C VAL A 84 -24.93 -18.30 11.70
N PRO A 85 -25.54 -18.11 12.88
CA PRO A 85 -25.37 -16.90 13.68
C PRO A 85 -23.91 -16.70 14.07
N ILE A 86 -23.37 -15.49 13.87
CA ILE A 86 -21.94 -15.25 14.12
C ILE A 86 -21.57 -15.36 15.61
N ILE A 87 -22.54 -15.15 16.51
CA ILE A 87 -22.38 -15.39 17.95
C ILE A 87 -22.05 -16.87 18.26
N GLU A 88 -22.64 -17.84 17.56
CA GLU A 88 -22.37 -19.27 17.77
C GLU A 88 -20.91 -19.63 17.41
N VAL A 89 -20.36 -19.02 16.36
CA VAL A 89 -18.93 -19.17 15.99
C VAL A 89 -18.00 -18.52 17.03
N LEU A 90 -18.47 -17.48 17.73
CA LEU A 90 -17.68 -16.76 18.73
C LEU A 90 -17.65 -17.48 20.08
N ASP A 91 -18.79 -18.05 20.48
CA ASP A 91 -18.96 -18.81 21.72
C ASP A 91 -18.46 -20.26 21.60
N ALA A 92 -18.30 -20.76 20.37
CA ALA A 92 -17.70 -22.07 20.10
C ALA A 92 -16.24 -22.15 20.58
N LYS A 93 -15.84 -23.38 20.97
CA LYS A 93 -14.48 -23.67 21.42
C LYS A 93 -13.46 -23.25 20.34
N ASP A 94 -12.37 -22.61 20.78
CA ASP A 94 -11.29 -22.13 19.91
C ASP A 94 -11.75 -21.10 18.84
N LYS A 95 -12.99 -20.57 18.98
CA LYS A 95 -13.71 -19.67 18.06
C LYS A 95 -13.90 -20.27 16.65
N SER A 96 -14.19 -21.56 16.62
CA SER A 96 -14.34 -22.37 15.40
C SER A 96 -15.48 -23.38 15.57
N LEU A 97 -16.29 -23.56 14.53
CA LEU A 97 -17.24 -24.66 14.42
C LEU A 97 -16.59 -25.95 13.89
N GLY A 98 -15.27 -25.93 13.64
CA GLY A 98 -14.55 -27.02 13.00
C GLY A 98 -14.95 -27.20 11.54
N THR A 99 -14.60 -28.36 10.97
CA THR A 99 -15.06 -28.83 9.67
C THR A 99 -16.22 -29.79 9.89
N ALA A 100 -17.43 -29.45 9.43
CA ALA A 100 -18.64 -30.20 9.72
C ALA A 100 -19.62 -30.22 8.53
N TRP A 101 -20.48 -31.24 8.50
CA TRP A 101 -21.60 -31.35 7.55
C TRP A 101 -22.81 -30.56 8.08
N TYR A 102 -23.40 -29.74 7.21
CA TYR A 102 -24.60 -28.96 7.48
C TYR A 102 -25.71 -29.37 6.51
N THR A 103 -26.84 -29.86 7.03
CA THR A 103 -27.99 -30.25 6.22
C THR A 103 -28.71 -29.02 5.66
N LEU A 104 -28.79 -28.90 4.33
CA LEU A 104 -29.36 -27.74 3.66
C LEU A 104 -30.88 -27.65 3.88
N GLN A 105 -31.39 -26.42 4.03
CA GLN A 105 -32.80 -26.16 4.35
C GLN A 105 -33.55 -25.55 3.15
N PRO A 106 -34.82 -25.95 2.91
CA PRO A 106 -35.63 -25.38 1.83
C PRO A 106 -36.05 -23.94 2.13
N LYS A 107 -36.20 -23.13 1.07
CA LYS A 107 -36.53 -21.68 1.12
C LYS A 107 -37.83 -21.36 1.88
N THR A 108 -38.78 -22.30 1.94
CA THR A 108 -40.00 -22.20 2.75
C THR A 108 -40.42 -23.56 3.31
N LYS A 109 -41.14 -23.57 4.44
CA LYS A 109 -41.73 -24.78 5.06
C LYS A 109 -42.84 -25.45 4.24
N LYS A 110 -43.11 -25.00 3.01
CA LYS A 110 -44.12 -25.54 2.08
C LYS A 110 -43.53 -26.01 0.74
N ALA A 111 -42.19 -26.08 0.61
CA ALA A 111 -41.53 -26.61 -0.59
C ALA A 111 -41.89 -28.09 -0.84
N LYS A 112 -41.93 -28.51 -2.11
CA LYS A 112 -42.23 -29.90 -2.49
C LYS A 112 -41.04 -30.83 -2.27
N ASN A 113 -39.83 -30.40 -2.64
CA ASN A 113 -38.61 -31.12 -2.29
C ASN A 113 -38.30 -30.89 -0.81
N LYS A 114 -38.19 -32.00 -0.06
CA LYS A 114 -37.71 -32.05 1.32
C LYS A 114 -36.24 -32.45 1.43
N ASP A 115 -35.69 -33.01 0.36
CA ASP A 115 -34.27 -33.31 0.26
C ASP A 115 -33.59 -32.16 -0.48
N CYS A 116 -32.58 -31.60 0.17
CA CYS A 116 -31.78 -30.46 -0.29
C CYS A 116 -30.28 -30.79 -0.28
N GLY A 117 -29.90 -32.01 0.10
CA GLY A 117 -28.51 -32.42 0.33
C GLY A 117 -27.86 -31.86 1.60
N GLU A 118 -26.55 -32.09 1.73
CA GLU A 118 -25.72 -31.59 2.82
C GLU A 118 -24.45 -30.93 2.28
N ILE A 119 -23.92 -29.93 2.98
CA ILE A 119 -22.71 -29.20 2.60
C ILE A 119 -21.64 -29.27 3.71
N LEU A 120 -20.39 -29.59 3.34
CA LEU A 120 -19.24 -29.65 4.23
C LEU A 120 -18.54 -28.28 4.28
N LEU A 121 -18.51 -27.68 5.46
CA LEU A 121 -17.99 -26.33 5.68
C LEU A 121 -17.01 -26.29 6.85
N THR A 122 -16.01 -25.42 6.74
CA THR A 122 -15.17 -25.01 7.88
C THR A 122 -15.41 -23.54 8.19
N ILE A 123 -15.78 -23.21 9.43
CA ILE A 123 -16.12 -21.83 9.83
C ILE A 123 -15.37 -21.47 11.12
N CYS A 124 -14.51 -20.44 11.07
CA CYS A 124 -13.74 -19.99 12.23
C CYS A 124 -13.38 -18.50 12.22
N PHE A 125 -13.05 -17.95 13.39
CA PHE A 125 -12.46 -16.63 13.50
C PHE A 125 -10.94 -16.68 13.33
N SER A 126 -10.42 -15.86 12.42
CA SER A 126 -8.98 -15.68 12.24
C SER A 126 -8.39 -14.95 13.46
N GLN A 127 -7.57 -15.68 14.22
CA GLN A 127 -6.77 -15.17 15.34
C GLN A 127 -5.27 -15.30 15.02
N ASN A 128 -4.44 -14.39 15.54
CA ASN A 128 -3.00 -14.56 15.49
C ASN A 128 -2.58 -15.66 16.49
N ASN A 129 -1.80 -16.64 16.00
CA ASN A 129 -1.22 -17.78 16.74
C ASN A 129 -2.20 -18.73 17.45
N THR A 130 -2.58 -19.81 16.76
CA THR A 130 -2.62 -21.18 17.32
C THR A 130 -2.36 -22.20 16.23
N LEU A 131 -1.62 -23.27 16.55
CA LEU A 131 -1.39 -24.43 15.68
C LEU A 131 -2.48 -25.48 15.89
N LEU A 132 -3.11 -25.89 14.79
CA LEU A 132 -3.72 -27.20 14.54
C LEU A 132 -3.47 -27.44 13.04
N ASP A 133 -2.60 -28.33 12.58
CA ASP A 133 -2.33 -29.71 12.99
C ASP A 133 -3.53 -30.63 12.68
N VAL A 134 -3.47 -31.21 11.48
CA VAL A 134 -4.39 -32.21 10.92
C VAL A 134 -3.50 -33.28 10.29
N PRO A 135 -3.72 -34.59 10.54
CA PRO A 135 -2.81 -35.63 10.03
C PRO A 135 -2.77 -35.69 8.50
N PRO A 136 -1.61 -35.94 7.88
CA PRO A 136 -1.54 -36.23 6.45
C PRO A 136 -2.16 -37.60 6.16
N MET A 137 -2.96 -37.70 5.09
CA MET A 137 -3.51 -38.97 4.61
C MET A 137 -3.13 -39.19 3.14
N ASN A 138 -1.95 -39.80 2.97
CA ASN A 138 -1.33 -40.24 1.72
C ASN A 138 -0.72 -41.64 2.00
N ASP A 139 -0.76 -42.66 1.15
CA ASP A 139 -1.53 -42.82 -0.10
C ASP A 139 -2.20 -44.23 -0.17
N PRO A 140 -1.87 -45.19 -1.07
CA PRO A 140 -2.93 -45.95 -1.73
C PRO A 140 -2.94 -47.45 -1.38
N VAL A 141 -4.10 -48.10 -1.55
CA VAL A 141 -4.21 -49.57 -1.46
C VAL A 141 -4.84 -50.15 -2.73
N THR A 142 -3.97 -50.73 -3.57
CA THR A 142 -4.39 -51.71 -4.58
C THR A 142 -4.62 -53.06 -3.90
N LEU A 143 -5.68 -53.77 -4.29
CA LEU A 143 -6.10 -55.07 -3.72
C LEU A 143 -5.00 -56.15 -3.78
N PRO A 144 -4.95 -57.10 -2.83
CA PRO A 144 -5.54 -58.42 -3.14
C PRO A 144 -6.19 -59.22 -1.98
N ARG A 145 -7.44 -59.65 -2.22
CA ARG A 145 -8.01 -61.02 -2.02
C ARG A 145 -7.88 -61.83 -0.69
N LYS A 146 -9.08 -62.31 -0.26
CA LYS A 146 -9.52 -63.69 0.11
C LYS A 146 -9.69 -64.11 1.60
N TYR A 147 -10.96 -64.47 1.94
CA TYR A 147 -11.46 -65.46 2.94
C TYR A 147 -11.07 -65.27 4.44
N ALA A 148 -11.91 -65.59 5.45
CA ALA A 148 -13.34 -65.95 5.54
C ALA A 148 -13.92 -65.74 6.98
N ASP A 149 -15.25 -65.80 7.10
CA ASP A 149 -16.11 -66.20 8.25
C ASP A 149 -16.07 -65.52 9.66
N THR A 150 -17.07 -64.66 9.92
CA THR A 150 -18.23 -64.81 10.86
C THR A 150 -18.08 -65.65 12.17
N PRO A 151 -18.80 -65.35 13.29
CA PRO A 151 -19.03 -64.08 14.02
C PRO A 151 -18.85 -64.21 15.58
N SER A 152 -19.05 -63.14 16.38
CA SER A 152 -19.96 -63.13 17.56
C SER A 152 -19.92 -61.84 18.43
N ASP A 153 -21.14 -61.37 18.75
CA ASP A 153 -21.68 -60.77 19.99
C ASP A 153 -21.00 -59.64 20.82
N THR A 154 -21.92 -58.80 21.32
CA THR A 154 -21.78 -57.67 22.27
C THR A 154 -22.34 -58.12 23.66
N PRO A 155 -22.51 -57.32 24.76
CA PRO A 155 -22.50 -55.85 24.86
C PRO A 155 -21.99 -55.17 26.18
N SER A 156 -22.14 -53.83 26.20
CA SER A 156 -22.52 -52.95 27.33
C SER A 156 -21.56 -52.56 28.47
N ARG A 157 -21.00 -51.35 28.34
CA ARG A 157 -21.30 -50.13 29.15
C ARG A 157 -21.23 -50.13 30.71
N SER A 158 -20.33 -49.25 31.21
CA SER A 158 -20.62 -47.98 31.94
C SER A 158 -20.37 -47.81 33.46
N SER A 159 -19.61 -46.74 33.78
CA SER A 159 -19.71 -45.85 34.95
C SER A 159 -19.26 -46.35 36.35
N PRO A 160 -19.05 -45.49 37.40
CA PRO A 160 -18.98 -44.01 37.44
C PRO A 160 -17.83 -43.36 38.31
N LEU A 161 -17.63 -42.05 38.09
CA LEU A 161 -17.38 -40.93 39.06
C LEU A 161 -16.22 -40.84 40.10
N TRP A 162 -15.63 -39.63 40.08
CA TRP A 162 -15.33 -38.69 41.20
C TRP A 162 -13.90 -38.44 41.71
N VAL A 163 -13.78 -37.34 42.47
CA VAL A 163 -12.58 -36.53 42.80
C VAL A 163 -12.54 -36.29 44.33
N PRO A 164 -11.41 -35.89 44.93
CA PRO A 164 -11.51 -34.68 45.78
C PRO A 164 -10.31 -33.71 45.70
N SER A 165 -10.56 -32.47 46.11
CA SER A 165 -9.56 -31.42 46.43
C SER A 165 -10.07 -30.60 47.63
N PRO A 166 -9.19 -29.95 48.41
CA PRO A 166 -9.61 -28.68 49.03
C PRO A 166 -8.50 -27.59 49.18
N MET A 167 -8.89 -26.32 48.94
CA MET A 167 -8.62 -25.02 49.64
C MET A 167 -7.27 -24.76 50.36
N ARG A 168 -6.71 -23.53 50.49
CA ARG A 168 -7.05 -22.09 50.19
C ARG A 168 -5.69 -21.34 49.86
N SER A 169 -5.45 -20.03 49.79
CA SER A 169 -6.16 -18.75 50.02
C SER A 169 -5.46 -17.53 49.36
N GLU A 170 -6.25 -16.47 49.11
CA GLU A 170 -5.97 -15.01 49.11
C GLU A 170 -4.52 -14.46 49.24
N ASP A 171 -4.07 -13.62 48.29
CA ASP A 171 -4.12 -12.14 48.40
C ASP A 171 -3.87 -11.41 47.02
N VAL A 172 -3.93 -10.07 46.92
CA VAL A 172 -4.16 -9.34 45.64
C VAL A 172 -3.29 -8.07 45.32
N ALA A 173 -2.80 -7.98 44.07
CA ALA A 173 -2.37 -6.77 43.30
C ALA A 173 -1.02 -6.05 43.66
N PRO A 174 -0.56 -4.99 42.93
CA PRO A 174 -0.20 -5.02 41.49
C PRO A 174 1.15 -4.30 41.10
N GLN A 175 1.55 -4.45 39.83
CA GLN A 175 2.50 -3.64 39.03
C GLN A 175 4.00 -3.55 39.43
N LYS A 176 4.86 -3.87 38.44
CA LYS A 176 5.73 -2.87 37.76
C LYS A 176 6.26 -3.40 36.43
N GLU A 177 6.19 -2.58 35.38
CA GLU A 177 6.95 -2.77 34.14
C GLU A 177 8.19 -1.88 34.18
N ASP A 178 9.34 -2.39 33.74
CA ASP A 178 10.57 -1.62 33.61
C ASP A 178 11.29 -1.94 32.29
N LYS A 179 12.00 -0.93 31.76
CA LYS A 179 12.68 -0.84 30.43
C LYS A 179 12.93 -2.14 29.65
N TRP A 180 12.36 -2.20 28.45
CA TRP A 180 12.66 -3.22 27.43
C TRP A 180 14.03 -2.98 26.76
N ASN A 181 15.11 -3.48 27.36
CA ASN A 181 16.46 -3.40 26.81
C ASN A 181 16.64 -4.34 25.59
N ALA A 182 16.85 -3.76 24.40
CA ALA A 182 16.88 -4.50 23.13
C ALA A 182 17.97 -5.61 23.04
N SER A 183 19.07 -5.48 23.78
CA SER A 183 20.14 -6.50 23.84
C SER A 183 19.73 -7.79 24.54
N ALA A 184 18.84 -7.72 25.54
CA ALA A 184 18.42 -8.89 26.31
C ALA A 184 17.52 -9.85 25.50
N LEU A 185 16.82 -9.33 24.49
CA LEU A 185 15.89 -10.12 23.67
C LEU A 185 16.62 -10.92 22.59
N ALA A 186 17.69 -10.37 21.98
CA ALA A 186 18.52 -11.12 21.02
C ALA A 186 19.19 -12.35 21.68
N GLY A 187 19.69 -12.21 22.91
CA GLY A 187 20.22 -13.33 23.68
C GLY A 187 19.16 -14.38 24.04
N ARG A 188 17.96 -13.94 24.45
CA ARG A 188 16.86 -14.87 24.79
C ARG A 188 16.29 -15.62 23.59
N ILE A 189 16.23 -15.02 22.39
CA ILE A 189 15.88 -15.76 21.17
C ILE A 189 16.93 -16.85 20.90
N ALA A 190 18.22 -16.54 20.96
CA ALA A 190 19.28 -17.52 20.73
C ALA A 190 19.26 -18.69 21.74
N GLN A 191 18.86 -18.44 22.99
CA GLN A 191 18.73 -19.48 24.03
C GLN A 191 17.45 -20.33 23.95
N ILE A 192 16.43 -19.91 23.18
CA ILE A 192 15.19 -20.68 23.00
C ILE A 192 15.32 -21.68 21.84
N PHE A 193 16.07 -21.34 20.79
CA PHE A 193 16.22 -22.21 19.61
C PHE A 193 17.29 -23.31 19.75
N ASN A 194 18.08 -23.32 20.83
CA ASN A 194 19.21 -24.24 21.01
C ASN A 194 18.98 -25.28 22.12
N LYS A 195 17.76 -25.84 22.19
CA LYS A 195 17.39 -26.90 23.15
C LYS A 195 16.59 -28.02 22.49
N ASN A 196 17.30 -28.91 21.79
CA ASN A 196 16.97 -30.33 21.65
C ASN A 196 18.24 -31.08 21.17
N ALA A 197 19.19 -31.24 22.09
CA ALA A 197 20.25 -32.22 22.01
C ALA A 197 20.24 -33.01 23.34
N ASP A 198 20.23 -34.34 23.20
CA ASP A 198 20.52 -35.37 24.20
C ASP A 198 19.79 -35.37 25.55
N SER A 199 18.85 -36.32 25.67
CA SER A 199 18.77 -37.25 26.82
C SER A 199 18.11 -38.54 26.33
N ALA A 200 18.71 -39.71 26.59
CA ALA A 200 18.33 -40.97 25.94
C ALA A 200 18.00 -42.10 26.94
N SER A 201 17.35 -43.17 26.46
CA SER A 201 17.59 -44.55 26.92
C SER A 201 16.78 -45.58 26.11
N VAL A 202 17.42 -46.69 25.74
CA VAL A 202 16.98 -48.10 25.90
C VAL A 202 18.27 -48.96 26.00
N SER A 203 18.16 -50.13 26.63
CA SER A 203 19.23 -50.96 27.21
C SER A 203 20.19 -51.71 26.25
N SER A 204 21.49 -51.61 26.57
CA SER A 204 22.54 -52.66 26.63
C SER A 204 22.36 -54.02 25.94
N VAL A 205 23.44 -54.50 25.28
CA VAL A 205 24.34 -55.60 25.74
C VAL A 205 25.59 -55.65 24.82
N ASP A 206 26.75 -56.02 25.38
CA ASP A 206 28.04 -56.16 24.64
C ASP A 206 28.05 -57.35 23.66
N PRO A 207 28.95 -57.33 22.66
CA PRO A 207 30.05 -58.28 22.73
C PRO A 207 31.43 -57.73 22.30
N SER A 208 32.49 -58.44 22.71
CA SER A 208 33.86 -58.25 22.23
C SER A 208 34.23 -59.19 21.07
N ASP A 209 35.37 -58.89 20.46
CA ASP A 209 36.19 -59.70 19.55
C ASP A 209 35.82 -59.85 18.04
N ALA A 210 36.87 -59.57 17.25
CA ALA A 210 37.26 -60.21 16.00
C ALA A 210 36.56 -59.87 14.64
N SER A 211 37.40 -59.30 13.77
CA SER A 211 37.53 -59.56 12.32
C SER A 211 36.36 -59.28 11.34
N ASP A 212 36.56 -58.21 10.58
CA ASP A 212 36.72 -58.23 9.11
C ASP A 212 35.47 -58.38 8.21
N ALA A 213 34.96 -57.24 7.73
CA ALA A 213 34.47 -57.03 6.36
C ALA A 213 34.20 -55.53 6.10
N THR A 214 34.99 -54.89 5.24
CA THR A 214 34.79 -53.51 4.76
C THR A 214 33.48 -53.29 4.01
N GLU A 215 32.76 -52.19 4.30
CA GLU A 215 32.82 -51.00 3.43
C GLU A 215 32.16 -49.77 4.07
N GLY A 216 32.85 -48.64 4.01
CA GLY A 216 32.38 -47.32 4.46
C GLY A 216 33.50 -46.30 4.31
N MET A 217 33.19 -45.10 3.82
CA MET A 217 34.16 -44.01 3.68
C MET A 217 33.51 -42.64 3.91
N ASP A 218 33.85 -42.03 5.04
CA ASP A 218 33.68 -40.59 5.26
C ASP A 218 34.61 -39.80 4.32
N PHE A 219 34.13 -38.67 3.79
CA PHE A 219 34.99 -37.70 3.12
C PHE A 219 35.69 -36.80 4.14
N ALA A 220 36.83 -37.28 4.65
CA ALA A 220 37.75 -36.47 5.45
C ALA A 220 38.49 -35.43 4.60
N VAL A 221 38.90 -34.31 5.22
CA VAL A 221 39.73 -33.28 4.58
C VAL A 221 41.19 -33.75 4.51
N PRO A 222 41.81 -33.82 3.31
CA PRO A 222 43.23 -34.17 3.18
C PRO A 222 44.14 -32.93 3.33
N GLN A 223 45.30 -33.11 3.95
CA GLN A 223 46.44 -32.20 3.82
C GLN A 223 47.64 -32.93 3.22
N ASN A 224 48.25 -32.28 2.22
CA ASN A 224 49.63 -32.43 1.75
C ASN A 224 50.11 -33.83 1.32
N ASN A 225 50.24 -34.00 0.00
CA ASN A 225 51.56 -34.19 -0.59
C ASN A 225 51.62 -33.45 -1.96
N PRO A 226 52.80 -32.95 -2.39
CA PRO A 226 53.00 -32.44 -3.74
C PRO A 226 53.21 -33.60 -4.74
N GLU A 227 53.26 -33.26 -6.04
CA GLU A 227 53.59 -34.17 -7.16
C GLU A 227 52.54 -35.22 -7.56
N GLU A 228 51.31 -34.78 -7.88
CA GLU A 228 50.59 -35.36 -9.03
C GLU A 228 50.31 -34.28 -10.09
N GLN A 229 50.38 -34.69 -11.36
CA GLN A 229 50.60 -33.77 -12.48
C GLN A 229 49.31 -33.13 -12.97
N THR A 230 48.94 -31.98 -12.40
CA THR A 230 47.94 -31.10 -12.99
C THR A 230 48.47 -30.51 -14.29
N SER A 231 48.11 -31.11 -15.43
CA SER A 231 48.23 -30.45 -16.73
C SER A 231 47.35 -29.20 -16.72
N SER A 232 47.95 -28.03 -16.60
CA SER A 232 47.25 -26.74 -16.64
C SER A 232 46.75 -26.46 -18.05
N VAL A 233 45.59 -27.02 -18.39
CA VAL A 233 44.83 -26.65 -19.59
C VAL A 233 44.54 -25.16 -19.48
N ASP A 234 44.89 -24.41 -20.52
CA ASP A 234 44.72 -22.95 -20.55
C ASP A 234 43.23 -22.61 -20.46
N PHE A 235 42.86 -21.56 -19.72
CA PHE A 235 41.48 -21.10 -19.63
C PHE A 235 40.92 -20.78 -21.02
N ASP A 236 41.76 -20.24 -21.89
CA ASP A 236 41.44 -19.90 -23.26
C ASP A 236 41.33 -21.14 -24.17
N GLU A 237 41.94 -22.27 -23.80
CA GLU A 237 41.75 -23.58 -24.44
C GLU A 237 40.46 -24.26 -23.94
N MET A 238 40.14 -24.13 -22.65
CA MET A 238 38.85 -24.59 -22.10
C MET A 238 37.67 -23.90 -22.81
N MET A 239 37.70 -22.57 -22.95
CA MET A 239 36.67 -21.81 -23.66
C MET A 239 36.47 -22.31 -25.11
N LYS A 240 37.57 -22.49 -25.87
CA LYS A 240 37.52 -23.01 -27.25
C LYS A 240 36.92 -24.42 -27.33
N SER A 241 37.12 -25.26 -26.31
CA SER A 241 36.56 -26.62 -26.27
C SER A 241 35.05 -26.69 -26.02
N ILE A 242 34.47 -25.66 -25.38
CA ILE A 242 33.01 -25.49 -25.25
C ILE A 242 32.43 -24.94 -26.56
N GLU A 243 33.08 -23.91 -27.11
CA GLU A 243 32.76 -23.25 -28.38
C GLU A 243 32.67 -24.23 -29.57
N MET A 244 33.45 -25.32 -29.54
CA MET A 244 33.41 -26.39 -30.54
C MET A 244 32.32 -27.47 -30.32
N ARG A 245 31.60 -27.48 -29.20
CA ARG A 245 30.60 -28.52 -28.86
C ARG A 245 29.15 -28.11 -29.08
N ASP A 246 28.81 -26.83 -28.83
CA ASP A 246 27.49 -26.29 -29.15
C ASP A 246 27.58 -24.89 -29.80
N PRO A 247 27.72 -24.82 -31.13
CA PRO A 247 27.73 -23.56 -31.89
C PRO A 247 26.31 -23.05 -32.22
N ALA A 248 25.24 -23.68 -31.72
CA ALA A 248 23.86 -23.48 -32.20
C ALA A 248 22.83 -23.20 -31.09
N GLY A 249 23.11 -23.55 -29.83
CA GLY A 249 22.22 -23.30 -28.69
C GLY A 249 21.86 -21.81 -28.53
N GLU A 250 20.59 -21.55 -28.19
CA GLU A 250 20.08 -20.19 -27.95
C GLU A 250 20.71 -19.58 -26.68
N VAL A 251 20.75 -18.24 -26.60
CA VAL A 251 21.25 -17.56 -25.39
C VAL A 251 20.20 -17.69 -24.28
N PRO A 252 20.57 -18.14 -23.06
CA PRO A 252 19.61 -18.29 -21.96
C PRO A 252 18.86 -17.00 -21.63
N THR A 253 17.54 -17.08 -21.55
CA THR A 253 16.65 -15.94 -21.22
C THR A 253 16.82 -15.46 -19.78
N SER A 254 16.62 -14.17 -19.55
CA SER A 254 16.68 -13.50 -18.25
C SER A 254 15.87 -14.22 -17.16
N LEU A 255 16.43 -14.31 -15.95
CA LEU A 255 15.82 -15.02 -14.82
C LEU A 255 14.61 -14.25 -14.21
N PRO A 256 13.59 -14.97 -13.71
CA PRO A 256 12.29 -14.39 -13.32
C PRO A 256 12.29 -13.52 -12.04
N GLY A 257 13.42 -13.36 -11.34
CA GLY A 257 13.58 -12.34 -10.30
C GLY A 257 13.82 -10.93 -10.86
N GLY A 258 14.10 -10.82 -12.17
CA GLY A 258 14.34 -9.60 -12.91
C GLY A 258 15.83 -9.37 -13.24
N VAL A 259 16.08 -8.38 -14.08
CA VAL A 259 17.42 -7.87 -14.41
C VAL A 259 17.88 -6.89 -13.32
N VAL A 260 19.17 -6.93 -12.97
CA VAL A 260 19.80 -6.09 -11.92
C VAL A 260 20.98 -5.27 -12.41
N LEU A 261 21.54 -5.62 -13.56
CA LEU A 261 22.48 -4.82 -14.34
C LEU A 261 22.20 -5.10 -15.82
N ASP A 262 22.13 -4.05 -16.64
CA ASP A 262 22.10 -4.13 -18.09
C ASP A 262 22.84 -2.91 -18.61
N GLN A 263 24.01 -3.12 -19.23
CA GLN A 263 24.93 -2.02 -19.55
C GLN A 263 25.85 -2.39 -20.71
N LEU A 264 26.09 -1.40 -21.59
CA LEU A 264 27.11 -1.48 -22.64
C LEU A 264 28.46 -1.00 -22.11
N TYR A 265 29.52 -1.75 -22.43
CA TYR A 265 30.90 -1.43 -22.06
C TYR A 265 31.79 -1.42 -23.31
N ALA A 266 32.77 -0.51 -23.35
CA ALA A 266 33.72 -0.37 -24.46
C ALA A 266 34.87 -1.38 -24.34
N ILE A 267 34.53 -2.67 -24.51
CA ILE A 267 35.43 -3.82 -24.43
C ILE A 267 34.87 -4.99 -25.27
N PRO A 268 35.69 -5.82 -25.92
CA PRO A 268 35.25 -7.08 -26.53
C PRO A 268 34.59 -8.03 -25.52
N HIS A 269 33.56 -8.76 -25.94
CA HIS A 269 32.84 -9.73 -25.10
C HIS A 269 33.74 -10.85 -24.55
N ARG A 270 34.74 -11.29 -25.32
CA ARG A 270 35.75 -12.28 -24.87
C ARG A 270 36.66 -11.73 -23.78
N GLU A 271 37.08 -10.47 -23.89
CA GLU A 271 37.90 -9.78 -22.88
C GLU A 271 37.09 -9.49 -21.61
N LEU A 272 35.81 -9.12 -21.74
CA LEU A 272 34.91 -8.95 -20.58
C LEU A 272 34.64 -10.29 -19.86
N ASN A 273 34.46 -11.38 -20.59
CA ASN A 273 34.37 -12.72 -20.00
C ASN A 273 35.66 -13.08 -19.24
N SER A 274 36.83 -12.76 -19.79
CA SER A 274 38.11 -12.96 -19.11
C SER A 274 38.22 -12.11 -17.83
N LEU A 275 37.93 -10.81 -17.92
CA LEU A 275 37.96 -9.87 -16.78
C LEU A 275 37.06 -10.32 -15.62
N LEU A 276 35.91 -10.94 -15.89
CA LEU A 276 34.98 -11.38 -14.85
C LEU A 276 35.23 -12.81 -14.35
N PHE A 277 35.76 -13.70 -15.21
CA PHE A 277 35.73 -15.15 -14.97
C PHE A 277 37.06 -15.91 -15.13
N SER A 278 38.13 -15.34 -15.70
CA SER A 278 39.43 -16.03 -15.75
C SER A 278 40.02 -16.21 -14.33
N PRO A 279 40.85 -17.26 -14.08
CA PRO A 279 41.58 -17.43 -12.82
C PRO A 279 42.60 -16.31 -12.53
N GLU A 280 43.11 -15.66 -13.56
CA GLU A 280 44.14 -14.62 -13.51
C GLU A 280 43.56 -13.24 -13.12
N SER A 281 42.24 -13.07 -13.16
CA SER A 281 41.60 -11.80 -12.82
C SER A 281 41.51 -11.54 -11.31
N ASP A 282 41.97 -10.36 -10.88
CA ASP A 282 41.78 -9.83 -9.53
C ASP A 282 40.41 -9.16 -9.32
N PHE A 283 39.53 -9.10 -10.33
CA PHE A 283 38.23 -8.42 -10.24
C PHE A 283 37.35 -8.99 -9.12
N LEU A 284 37.23 -10.32 -9.03
CA LEU A 284 36.41 -10.98 -8.01
C LEU A 284 36.97 -10.77 -6.59
N LYS A 285 38.29 -10.68 -6.44
CA LYS A 285 38.97 -10.39 -5.16
C LYS A 285 38.68 -8.96 -4.72
N THR A 286 38.91 -8.01 -5.63
CA THR A 286 38.64 -6.58 -5.43
C THR A 286 37.16 -6.30 -5.12
N PHE A 287 36.25 -7.07 -5.73
CA PHE A 287 34.81 -6.98 -5.43
C PHE A 287 34.45 -7.53 -4.04
N ALA A 288 35.04 -8.67 -3.64
CA ALA A 288 34.84 -9.22 -2.30
C ALA A 288 35.35 -8.27 -1.20
N ASP A 289 36.53 -7.67 -1.39
CA ASP A 289 37.09 -6.65 -0.49
C ASP A 289 36.16 -5.42 -0.39
N LEU A 290 35.59 -4.98 -1.52
CA LEU A 290 34.67 -3.84 -1.57
C LEU A 290 33.35 -4.10 -0.81
N GLU A 291 32.83 -5.32 -0.86
CA GLU A 291 31.68 -5.74 -0.03
C GLU A 291 32.04 -5.99 1.45
N GLY A 292 33.34 -6.00 1.80
CA GLY A 292 33.82 -6.37 3.13
C GLY A 292 33.71 -7.86 3.43
N SER A 293 33.67 -8.70 2.41
CA SER A 293 33.78 -10.15 2.55
C SER A 293 35.20 -10.56 2.95
N THR A 294 35.32 -11.73 3.57
CA THR A 294 36.56 -12.27 4.14
C THR A 294 36.70 -13.75 3.77
N ASP A 295 37.86 -14.35 4.02
CA ASP A 295 38.11 -15.78 3.77
C ASP A 295 37.80 -16.23 2.33
N LEU A 296 38.16 -15.41 1.32
CA LEU A 296 37.87 -15.70 -0.09
C LEU A 296 38.79 -16.81 -0.64
N GLU A 297 38.18 -17.95 -0.97
CA GLU A 297 38.82 -19.10 -1.61
C GLU A 297 38.21 -19.28 -3.01
N ILE A 298 39.00 -19.07 -4.07
CA ILE A 298 38.57 -19.28 -5.47
C ILE A 298 39.13 -20.63 -5.96
N GLY A 299 38.26 -21.60 -6.23
CA GLY A 299 38.64 -22.87 -6.84
C GLY A 299 38.94 -22.74 -8.34
N PRO A 300 39.81 -23.61 -8.90
CA PRO A 300 40.06 -23.65 -10.34
C PRO A 300 38.84 -24.15 -11.12
N TRP A 301 38.77 -23.79 -12.40
CA TRP A 301 37.78 -24.35 -13.33
C TRP A 301 38.05 -25.85 -13.58
N LYS A 302 36.99 -26.67 -13.52
CA LYS A 302 37.01 -28.12 -13.69
C LYS A 302 35.81 -28.57 -14.52
N TYR A 303 35.98 -29.63 -15.31
CA TYR A 303 34.89 -30.30 -15.98
C TYR A 303 34.21 -31.32 -15.07
N GLU A 304 32.89 -31.23 -14.93
CA GLU A 304 32.03 -32.26 -14.32
C GLU A 304 31.24 -33.00 -15.41
N ASN A 305 30.50 -34.05 -15.03
CA ASN A 305 29.62 -34.85 -15.89
C ASN A 305 30.28 -35.29 -17.22
N ASN A 306 31.34 -36.10 -17.14
CA ASN A 306 32.10 -36.62 -18.29
C ASN A 306 32.63 -35.54 -19.28
N GLY A 307 32.66 -34.27 -18.87
CA GLY A 307 33.06 -33.15 -19.73
C GLY A 307 31.94 -32.21 -20.14
N GLU A 308 30.68 -32.48 -19.80
CA GLU A 308 29.51 -31.72 -20.27
C GLU A 308 29.41 -30.31 -19.67
N SER A 309 29.82 -30.11 -18.40
CA SER A 309 29.71 -28.80 -17.72
C SER A 309 31.04 -28.34 -17.13
N LEU A 310 31.50 -27.15 -17.52
CA LEU A 310 32.65 -26.48 -16.91
C LEU A 310 32.20 -25.66 -15.70
N LYS A 311 32.79 -25.92 -14.52
CA LYS A 311 32.42 -25.29 -13.25
C LYS A 311 33.63 -24.84 -12.41
N ARG A 312 33.40 -23.90 -11.50
CA ARG A 312 34.27 -23.66 -10.32
C ARG A 312 33.42 -23.40 -9.07
N VAL A 313 34.02 -23.59 -7.91
CA VAL A 313 33.41 -23.24 -6.61
C VAL A 313 34.22 -22.11 -5.98
N VAL A 314 33.52 -21.12 -5.44
CA VAL A 314 34.08 -19.99 -4.68
C VAL A 314 33.48 -20.02 -3.27
N CYS A 315 34.31 -19.89 -2.24
CA CYS A 315 33.86 -19.78 -0.85
C CYS A 315 34.27 -18.41 -0.28
N TYR A 316 33.42 -17.82 0.56
CA TYR A 316 33.75 -16.59 1.30
C TYR A 316 32.85 -16.40 2.53
N THR A 317 33.35 -15.69 3.52
CA THR A 317 32.62 -15.23 4.72
C THR A 317 32.09 -13.82 4.47
N LYS A 318 30.78 -13.65 4.25
CA LYS A 318 30.17 -12.34 3.97
C LYS A 318 29.96 -11.53 5.26
N ALA A 319 30.15 -10.22 5.18
CA ALA A 319 30.10 -9.28 6.30
C ALA A 319 28.79 -9.34 7.14
N PRO A 320 28.86 -9.07 8.47
CA PRO A 320 27.68 -9.03 9.32
C PRO A 320 26.76 -7.84 8.98
N SER A 321 25.46 -8.12 8.85
CA SER A 321 24.41 -7.14 8.56
C SER A 321 23.62 -6.75 9.82
N LYS A 322 22.67 -5.81 9.68
CA LYS A 322 21.79 -5.38 10.78
C LYS A 322 20.85 -6.48 11.32
N LEU A 323 20.67 -7.59 10.59
CA LEU A 323 19.71 -8.66 10.90
C LEU A 323 20.31 -10.06 10.90
N ILE A 324 21.48 -10.25 10.28
CA ILE A 324 22.16 -11.55 10.11
C ILE A 324 23.63 -11.36 10.46
N LYS A 325 24.21 -12.28 11.24
CA LYS A 325 25.65 -12.33 11.54
C LYS A 325 26.48 -12.57 10.26
N ALA A 326 27.80 -12.50 10.38
CA ALA A 326 28.70 -13.02 9.35
C ALA A 326 28.36 -14.50 9.08
N LEU A 327 28.43 -14.91 7.83
CA LEU A 327 27.94 -16.20 7.34
C LEU A 327 28.82 -16.71 6.20
N LYS A 328 29.04 -18.04 6.13
CA LYS A 328 29.75 -18.62 4.99
C LYS A 328 28.81 -18.75 3.79
N ALA A 329 29.27 -18.26 2.65
CA ALA A 329 28.68 -18.48 1.34
C ALA A 329 29.52 -19.49 0.56
N ILE A 330 28.83 -20.36 -0.18
CA ILE A 330 29.42 -21.30 -1.13
C ILE A 330 28.71 -21.05 -2.46
N GLU A 331 29.48 -20.62 -3.45
CA GLU A 331 29.02 -20.09 -4.72
C GLU A 331 29.59 -20.93 -5.88
N GLU A 332 28.71 -21.63 -6.59
CA GLU A 332 29.05 -22.50 -7.71
C GLU A 332 28.83 -21.75 -9.03
N HIS A 333 29.91 -21.47 -9.77
CA HIS A 333 29.84 -20.91 -11.11
C HIS A 333 29.82 -22.04 -12.13
N THR A 334 28.85 -22.04 -13.04
CA THR A 334 28.75 -22.98 -14.17
C THR A 334 28.67 -22.20 -15.49
N TYR A 335 29.52 -22.53 -16.46
CA TYR A 335 29.32 -22.06 -17.83
C TYR A 335 28.12 -22.80 -18.44
N LEU A 336 27.06 -22.05 -18.76
CA LEU A 336 25.92 -22.55 -19.54
C LEU A 336 26.16 -22.41 -21.05
N LYS A 337 26.92 -21.38 -21.46
CA LYS A 337 27.29 -21.15 -22.85
C LYS A 337 28.63 -20.41 -22.97
N ALA A 338 29.43 -20.77 -23.97
CA ALA A 338 30.58 -20.00 -24.42
C ALA A 338 30.77 -20.26 -25.93
N ASP A 339 30.37 -19.31 -26.79
CA ASP A 339 30.61 -19.34 -28.24
C ASP A 339 31.08 -17.97 -28.77
N THR A 340 31.35 -17.88 -30.07
CA THR A 340 31.70 -16.61 -30.76
C THR A 340 30.71 -15.46 -30.52
N LYS A 341 29.46 -15.73 -30.10
CA LYS A 341 28.34 -14.79 -30.05
C LYS A 341 27.88 -14.46 -28.63
N ALA A 342 28.15 -15.31 -27.63
CA ALA A 342 27.73 -15.10 -26.25
C ALA A 342 28.51 -15.95 -25.24
N PHE A 343 28.71 -15.38 -24.05
CA PHE A 343 29.07 -16.13 -22.84
C PHE A 343 27.91 -16.05 -21.85
N ALA A 344 27.54 -17.19 -21.25
CA ALA A 344 26.51 -17.26 -20.21
C ALA A 344 27.04 -18.06 -19.00
N VAL A 345 27.15 -17.41 -17.85
CA VAL A 345 27.62 -18.02 -16.59
C VAL A 345 26.51 -17.93 -15.55
N LEU A 346 26.14 -19.09 -14.99
CA LEU A 346 25.22 -19.18 -13.86
C LEU A 346 26.01 -19.32 -12.56
N SER A 347 25.89 -18.33 -11.67
CA SER A 347 26.27 -18.45 -10.26
C SER A 347 25.09 -19.01 -9.47
N SER A 348 25.36 -20.02 -8.62
CA SER A 348 24.41 -20.62 -7.68
C SER A 348 24.95 -20.51 -6.26
N VAL A 349 24.48 -19.49 -5.53
CA VAL A 349 24.92 -19.16 -4.17
C VAL A 349 24.08 -19.88 -3.13
N SER A 350 24.76 -20.56 -2.21
CA SER A 350 24.17 -21.21 -1.04
C SER A 350 24.78 -20.66 0.25
N THR A 351 23.94 -20.48 1.27
CA THR A 351 24.33 -19.87 2.56
C THR A 351 23.81 -20.74 3.72
N PRO A 352 24.35 -21.96 3.91
CA PRO A 352 23.73 -22.99 4.76
C PRO A 352 23.58 -22.60 6.24
N ASP A 353 24.39 -21.64 6.72
CA ASP A 353 24.36 -21.11 8.09
C ASP A 353 23.33 -19.98 8.29
N ALA A 354 22.76 -19.45 7.21
CA ALA A 354 21.73 -18.42 7.28
C ALA A 354 20.38 -18.99 7.76
N PRO A 355 19.51 -18.18 8.38
CA PRO A 355 18.14 -18.60 8.68
C PRO A 355 17.42 -19.07 7.41
N TYR A 356 16.95 -20.32 7.41
CA TYR A 356 16.36 -21.02 6.25
C TYR A 356 17.32 -21.26 5.06
N GLY A 357 18.63 -21.08 5.22
CA GLY A 357 19.63 -21.19 4.13
C GLY A 357 19.79 -22.57 3.48
N LYS A 358 19.12 -23.61 4.00
CA LYS A 358 19.01 -24.94 3.39
C LYS A 358 17.73 -25.12 2.55
N SER A 359 16.75 -24.21 2.64
CA SER A 359 15.48 -24.30 1.89
C SER A 359 15.50 -23.56 0.56
N PHE A 360 16.56 -22.79 0.26
CA PHE A 360 16.71 -22.04 -0.98
C PHE A 360 18.17 -21.87 -1.38
N LYS A 361 18.41 -21.69 -2.69
CA LYS A 361 19.62 -21.07 -3.25
C LYS A 361 19.25 -19.73 -3.89
N VAL A 362 20.23 -18.85 -4.03
CA VAL A 362 20.13 -17.63 -4.87
C VAL A 362 20.89 -17.90 -6.15
N GLU A 363 20.27 -17.66 -7.29
CA GLU A 363 20.88 -17.89 -8.61
C GLU A 363 20.98 -16.59 -9.38
N VAL A 364 22.13 -16.35 -9.99
CA VAL A 364 22.47 -15.15 -10.75
C VAL A 364 23.04 -15.57 -12.10
N LEU A 365 22.43 -15.12 -13.19
CA LEU A 365 22.83 -15.40 -14.56
C LEU A 365 23.48 -14.16 -15.17
N TYR A 366 24.74 -14.29 -15.56
CA TYR A 366 25.50 -13.29 -16.29
C TYR A 366 25.51 -13.67 -17.77
N CYS A 367 24.92 -12.82 -18.62
CA CYS A 367 24.93 -12.97 -20.07
C CYS A 367 25.77 -11.83 -20.69
N ILE A 368 26.83 -12.20 -21.40
CA ILE A 368 27.72 -11.27 -22.11
C ILE A 368 27.55 -11.50 -23.60
N THR A 369 27.13 -10.47 -24.34
CA THR A 369 26.96 -10.51 -25.80
C THR A 369 27.75 -9.37 -26.47
N PRO A 370 28.11 -9.48 -27.76
CA PRO A 370 28.54 -8.34 -28.55
C PRO A 370 27.55 -7.17 -28.46
N GLY A 371 28.07 -5.95 -28.37
CA GLY A 371 27.31 -4.72 -28.54
C GLY A 371 27.29 -4.28 -30.01
N PRO A 372 26.66 -3.13 -30.31
CA PRO A 372 26.65 -2.59 -31.67
C PRO A 372 28.06 -2.19 -32.15
N GLU A 373 28.30 -2.32 -33.45
CA GLU A 373 29.55 -1.90 -34.10
C GLU A 373 29.76 -0.39 -33.98
N GLN A 374 30.94 0.04 -33.52
CA GLN A 374 31.27 1.47 -33.39
C GLN A 374 32.30 1.94 -34.44
N PRO A 375 32.13 3.14 -35.01
CA PRO A 375 33.04 3.68 -36.02
C PRO A 375 34.29 4.35 -35.39
N PRO A 376 35.53 3.96 -35.74
CA PRO A 376 35.96 2.76 -36.46
C PRO A 376 36.85 1.84 -35.60
N GLY A 377 36.33 0.66 -35.26
CA GLY A 377 37.14 -0.45 -34.74
C GLY A 377 37.15 -0.63 -33.21
N GLU A 378 36.49 0.25 -32.45
CA GLU A 378 36.19 0.00 -31.04
C GLU A 378 35.09 -1.05 -30.93
N GLN A 379 35.42 -2.25 -30.41
CA GLN A 379 34.42 -3.30 -30.12
C GLN A 379 33.76 -3.02 -28.77
N SER A 380 32.44 -3.24 -28.71
CA SER A 380 31.65 -3.11 -27.50
C SER A 380 31.00 -4.44 -27.10
N SER A 381 30.61 -4.57 -25.83
CA SER A 381 29.83 -5.69 -25.34
C SER A 381 28.73 -5.22 -24.37
N ARG A 382 27.62 -5.95 -24.35
CA ARG A 382 26.51 -5.80 -23.41
C ARG A 382 26.65 -6.86 -22.33
N LEU A 383 26.58 -6.44 -21.07
CA LEU A 383 26.48 -7.32 -19.91
C LEU A 383 25.07 -7.17 -19.33
N GLU A 384 24.26 -8.21 -19.50
CA GLU A 384 22.97 -8.37 -18.80
C GLU A 384 23.18 -9.33 -17.62
N VAL A 385 22.74 -8.94 -16.42
CA VAL A 385 22.75 -9.79 -15.24
C VAL A 385 21.35 -9.86 -14.64
N SER A 386 20.83 -11.07 -14.53
CA SER A 386 19.50 -11.36 -13.97
C SER A 386 19.60 -12.38 -12.82
N TRP A 387 18.55 -12.51 -12.01
CA TRP A 387 18.59 -13.37 -10.81
C TRP A 387 17.26 -14.08 -10.52
N ARG A 388 17.29 -15.09 -9.64
CA ARG A 388 16.09 -15.68 -9.00
C ARG A 388 16.40 -16.26 -7.62
N VAL A 389 15.36 -16.51 -6.82
CA VAL A 389 15.45 -17.44 -5.67
C VAL A 389 14.96 -18.81 -6.12
N ASN A 390 15.79 -19.84 -5.97
CA ASN A 390 15.42 -21.22 -6.23
C ASN A 390 15.10 -21.93 -4.91
N PHE A 391 13.81 -22.21 -4.65
CA PHE A 391 13.35 -22.83 -3.41
C PHE A 391 13.44 -24.36 -3.48
N LEU A 392 14.50 -24.92 -2.88
CA LEU A 392 14.72 -26.36 -2.75
C LEU A 392 13.71 -27.04 -1.82
N GLN A 393 13.12 -26.29 -0.88
CA GLN A 393 12.11 -26.79 0.07
C GLN A 393 10.97 -25.78 0.25
N SER A 394 9.79 -26.28 0.63
CA SER A 394 8.66 -25.41 0.95
C SER A 394 8.87 -24.68 2.28
N THR A 395 8.56 -23.39 2.32
CA THR A 395 8.70 -22.53 3.51
C THR A 395 7.60 -21.48 3.53
N MET A 396 7.06 -21.15 4.70
CA MET A 396 6.08 -20.06 4.85
C MET A 396 6.71 -18.66 4.71
N MET A 397 8.04 -18.55 4.64
CA MET A 397 8.77 -17.28 4.59
C MET A 397 9.21 -16.85 3.18
N LYS A 398 8.74 -17.49 2.09
CA LYS A 398 9.18 -17.19 0.71
C LYS A 398 9.24 -15.69 0.38
N SER A 399 8.15 -14.95 0.62
CA SER A 399 8.09 -13.50 0.35
C SER A 399 9.10 -12.66 1.15
N MET A 400 9.44 -13.08 2.38
CA MET A 400 10.47 -12.39 3.18
C MET A 400 11.89 -12.74 2.70
N ILE A 401 12.11 -13.97 2.26
CA ILE A 401 13.37 -14.43 1.67
C ILE A 401 13.62 -13.75 0.32
N GLU A 402 12.61 -13.72 -0.57
CA GLU A 402 12.64 -13.02 -1.85
C GLU A 402 12.86 -11.51 -1.68
N GLY A 403 12.17 -10.87 -0.73
CA GLY A 403 12.35 -9.44 -0.43
C GLY A 403 13.75 -9.12 0.10
N GLY A 404 14.30 -9.99 0.97
CA GLY A 404 15.66 -9.87 1.48
C GLY A 404 16.72 -10.06 0.38
N ALA A 405 16.58 -11.12 -0.43
CA ALA A 405 17.47 -11.41 -1.55
C ALA A 405 17.45 -10.28 -2.60
N ARG A 406 16.25 -9.81 -2.99
CA ARG A 406 16.08 -8.69 -3.94
C ARG A 406 16.82 -7.44 -3.48
N GLN A 407 16.70 -7.08 -2.20
CA GLN A 407 17.40 -5.90 -1.66
C GLN A 407 18.91 -6.12 -1.59
N GLY A 408 19.36 -7.29 -1.12
CA GLY A 408 20.79 -7.63 -1.03
C GLY A 408 21.48 -7.60 -2.38
N ILE A 409 20.89 -8.24 -3.40
CA ILE A 409 21.41 -8.25 -4.78
C ILE A 409 21.39 -6.82 -5.37
N LYS A 410 20.30 -6.07 -5.18
CA LYS A 410 20.22 -4.67 -5.66
C LYS A 410 21.22 -3.72 -4.99
N ASP A 411 21.71 -4.01 -3.80
CA ASP A 411 22.76 -3.21 -3.14
C ASP A 411 24.19 -3.74 -3.43
N SER A 412 24.32 -5.03 -3.71
CA SER A 412 25.55 -5.68 -4.19
C SER A 412 25.91 -5.21 -5.62
N PHE A 413 24.96 -5.28 -6.55
CA PHE A 413 25.22 -4.96 -7.96
C PHE A 413 25.48 -3.48 -8.27
N LYS A 414 25.06 -2.56 -7.40
CA LYS A 414 25.49 -1.14 -7.47
C LYS A 414 26.99 -0.96 -7.20
N GLN A 415 27.57 -1.83 -6.37
CA GLN A 415 29.00 -1.82 -6.07
C GLN A 415 29.78 -2.55 -7.17
N TYR A 416 29.19 -3.63 -7.71
CA TYR A 416 29.70 -4.38 -8.85
C TYR A 416 29.83 -3.51 -10.10
N ASP A 417 28.75 -2.84 -10.53
CA ASP A 417 28.76 -1.92 -11.67
C ASP A 417 29.75 -0.77 -11.44
N LYS A 418 29.74 -0.15 -10.26
CA LYS A 418 30.70 0.92 -9.94
C LYS A 418 32.16 0.45 -10.07
N LEU A 419 32.47 -0.79 -9.69
CA LEU A 419 33.81 -1.36 -9.84
C LEU A 419 34.11 -1.73 -11.30
N LEU A 420 33.15 -2.28 -12.03
CA LEU A 420 33.32 -2.61 -13.45
C LEU A 420 33.53 -1.34 -14.28
N SER A 421 32.71 -0.31 -14.05
CA SER A 421 32.81 1.03 -14.62
C SER A 421 34.07 1.83 -14.22
N GLN A 422 34.89 1.31 -13.29
CA GLN A 422 36.24 1.82 -13.00
C GLN A 422 37.34 1.13 -13.81
N ASN A 423 37.12 -0.13 -14.22
CA ASN A 423 38.08 -0.93 -15.00
C ASN A 423 37.80 -0.85 -16.51
N VAL A 424 36.54 -0.68 -16.90
CA VAL A 424 36.09 -0.56 -18.28
C VAL A 424 35.19 0.65 -18.42
N LYS A 425 35.36 1.44 -19.49
CA LYS A 425 34.50 2.60 -19.77
C LYS A 425 33.07 2.12 -20.09
N PRO A 426 32.05 2.51 -19.31
CA PRO A 426 30.65 2.31 -19.71
C PRO A 426 30.33 3.23 -20.89
N LEU A 427 29.45 2.75 -21.76
CA LEU A 427 28.90 3.52 -22.87
C LEU A 427 27.51 4.03 -22.47
N ASP A 428 27.32 5.35 -22.43
CA ASP A 428 26.05 5.96 -22.02
C ASP A 428 24.91 5.57 -22.97
N LEU A 429 23.94 4.83 -22.44
CA LEU A 429 22.68 4.49 -23.12
C LEU A 429 21.80 5.72 -23.41
N GLN A 430 22.23 6.93 -23.00
CA GLN A 430 21.45 8.16 -23.12
C GLN A 430 21.64 8.91 -24.45
N ASP A 431 22.72 8.64 -25.21
CA ASP A 431 23.01 9.36 -26.47
C ASP A 431 22.75 8.51 -27.74
N VAL A 432 22.10 7.35 -27.57
CA VAL A 432 21.54 6.55 -28.67
C VAL A 432 20.14 6.10 -28.26
N GLY A 433 19.14 6.27 -29.13
CA GLY A 433 17.76 5.78 -28.89
C GLY A 433 17.61 4.25 -28.87
N SER A 434 18.70 3.50 -28.70
CA SER A 434 18.80 2.08 -29.03
C SER A 434 18.01 1.17 -28.11
N GLU A 435 17.85 1.43 -26.81
CA GLU A 435 16.97 0.59 -25.99
C GLU A 435 15.53 0.66 -26.52
N LYS A 436 15.00 1.88 -26.68
CA LYS A 436 13.67 2.08 -27.26
C LYS A 436 13.58 1.43 -28.64
N ASP A 437 14.48 1.78 -29.56
CA ASP A 437 14.36 1.33 -30.95
C ASP A 437 14.65 -0.18 -31.13
N GLN A 438 15.47 -0.81 -30.29
CA GLN A 438 15.81 -2.24 -30.35
C GLN A 438 14.79 -3.12 -29.63
N PHE A 439 14.27 -2.70 -28.46
CA PHE A 439 13.13 -3.39 -27.83
C PHE A 439 11.84 -3.21 -28.64
N LEU A 440 11.60 -2.04 -29.25
CA LEU A 440 10.46 -1.85 -30.16
C LEU A 440 10.67 -2.56 -31.51
N ALA A 441 11.91 -2.71 -32.01
CA ALA A 441 12.20 -3.57 -33.15
C ALA A 441 11.87 -5.04 -32.87
N SER A 442 12.13 -5.55 -31.65
CA SER A 442 11.71 -6.90 -31.26
C SER A 442 10.18 -7.10 -31.22
N LEU A 443 9.41 -6.01 -31.18
CA LEU A 443 7.96 -5.99 -31.23
C LEU A 443 7.39 -5.68 -32.63
N GLN A 444 8.24 -5.49 -33.66
CA GLN A 444 7.73 -5.28 -35.02
C GLN A 444 6.99 -6.53 -35.51
N VAL A 445 5.66 -6.41 -35.60
CA VAL A 445 4.77 -7.46 -36.09
C VAL A 445 5.17 -7.85 -37.51
N GLU A 446 5.67 -9.08 -37.66
CA GLU A 446 5.77 -9.74 -38.96
C GLU A 446 4.37 -9.72 -39.61
N PRO A 447 4.20 -9.12 -40.80
CA PRO A 447 2.88 -8.74 -41.31
C PRO A 447 2.03 -9.97 -41.64
N GLN A 448 1.21 -10.40 -40.66
CA GLN A 448 0.34 -11.56 -40.79
C GLN A 448 -0.57 -11.38 -42.00
N SER A 449 -0.38 -12.24 -43.01
CA SER A 449 -1.00 -12.04 -44.32
C SER A 449 -2.52 -12.03 -44.22
N ASP A 450 -3.14 -11.00 -44.83
CA ASP A 450 -4.59 -10.76 -44.78
C ASP A 450 -5.41 -11.99 -45.20
N TRP A 451 -4.89 -12.77 -46.15
CA TRP A 451 -5.45 -14.04 -46.59
C TRP A 451 -5.50 -15.10 -45.47
N LYS A 452 -4.45 -15.23 -44.66
CA LYS A 452 -4.38 -16.20 -43.55
C LYS A 452 -5.38 -15.85 -42.44
N LEU A 453 -5.57 -14.56 -42.16
CA LEU A 453 -6.58 -14.09 -41.21
C LEU A 453 -8.01 -14.31 -41.75
N ALA A 454 -8.26 -13.98 -43.02
CA ALA A 454 -9.55 -14.22 -43.67
C ALA A 454 -9.91 -15.72 -43.69
N VAL A 455 -8.95 -16.59 -44.02
CA VAL A 455 -9.16 -18.05 -43.97
C VAL A 455 -9.48 -18.51 -42.54
N GLN A 456 -8.80 -18.03 -41.51
CA GLN A 456 -9.15 -18.40 -40.12
C GLN A 456 -10.55 -17.93 -39.71
N TYR A 457 -10.98 -16.73 -40.11
CA TYR A 457 -12.29 -16.17 -39.77
C TYR A 457 -13.45 -16.82 -40.55
N PHE A 458 -13.25 -17.10 -41.84
CA PHE A 458 -14.29 -17.64 -42.72
C PHE A 458 -14.28 -19.18 -42.85
N ALA A 459 -13.29 -19.91 -42.35
CA ALA A 459 -13.27 -21.38 -42.32
C ALA A 459 -14.21 -22.00 -41.23
N ASN A 460 -15.32 -21.34 -40.93
CA ASN A 460 -16.38 -21.88 -40.09
C ASN A 460 -17.26 -22.83 -40.92
N PHE A 461 -17.65 -23.98 -40.35
CA PHE A 461 -18.56 -24.95 -40.98
C PHE A 461 -19.83 -24.30 -41.56
N THR A 462 -20.36 -23.26 -40.91
CA THR A 462 -21.53 -22.49 -41.37
C THR A 462 -21.29 -21.79 -42.71
N VAL A 463 -20.11 -21.18 -42.91
CA VAL A 463 -19.77 -20.48 -44.16
C VAL A 463 -19.56 -21.52 -45.28
N ALA A 464 -18.84 -22.60 -44.95
CA ALA A 464 -18.62 -23.70 -45.88
C ALA A 464 -19.93 -24.39 -46.30
N SER A 465 -20.87 -24.63 -45.36
CA SER A 465 -22.17 -25.21 -45.69
C SER A 465 -23.02 -24.27 -46.54
N THR A 466 -22.98 -22.96 -46.26
CA THR A 466 -23.69 -21.94 -47.07
C THR A 466 -23.19 -21.96 -48.51
N PHE A 467 -21.87 -22.01 -48.72
CA PHE A 467 -21.27 -22.05 -50.05
C PHE A 467 -21.58 -23.36 -50.78
N LEU A 468 -21.48 -24.51 -50.10
CA LEU A 468 -21.82 -25.82 -50.67
C LEU A 468 -23.31 -25.92 -51.04
N MET A 469 -24.21 -25.40 -50.20
CA MET A 469 -25.65 -25.40 -50.49
C MET A 469 -26.01 -24.42 -51.61
N GLY A 470 -25.32 -23.26 -51.68
CA GLY A 470 -25.41 -22.33 -52.81
C GLY A 470 -24.94 -22.95 -54.11
N LEU A 471 -23.82 -23.67 -54.10
CA LEU A 471 -23.31 -24.39 -55.26
C LEU A 471 -24.25 -25.53 -55.69
N TYR A 472 -24.86 -26.22 -54.72
CA TYR A 472 -25.88 -27.24 -54.98
C TYR A 472 -27.10 -26.62 -55.69
N VAL A 473 -27.67 -25.53 -55.16
CA VAL A 473 -28.81 -24.84 -55.80
C VAL A 473 -28.43 -24.30 -57.18
N LEU A 474 -27.25 -23.68 -57.33
CA LEU A 474 -26.80 -23.15 -58.62
C LEU A 474 -26.59 -24.24 -59.67
N THR A 475 -26.03 -25.40 -59.30
CA THR A 475 -25.89 -26.55 -60.22
C THR A 475 -27.23 -27.24 -60.49
N HIS A 476 -28.16 -27.27 -59.53
CA HIS A 476 -29.52 -27.76 -59.75
C HIS A 476 -30.32 -26.88 -60.72
N ILE A 477 -30.14 -25.55 -60.67
CA ILE A 477 -30.69 -24.60 -61.65
C ILE A 477 -30.02 -24.79 -63.02
N TRP A 478 -28.70 -24.96 -63.07
CA TRP A 478 -27.96 -25.09 -64.33
C TRP A 478 -28.17 -26.43 -65.05
N LEU A 479 -28.54 -27.48 -64.29
CA LEU A 479 -28.90 -28.81 -64.82
C LEU A 479 -30.41 -28.98 -65.03
N ALA A 480 -31.24 -28.02 -64.64
CA ALA A 480 -32.66 -28.04 -64.92
C ALA A 480 -32.90 -27.88 -66.43
N MET A 481 -33.49 -28.90 -67.06
CA MET A 481 -34.06 -28.77 -68.39
C MET A 481 -35.18 -27.73 -68.36
N PRO A 482 -35.32 -26.86 -69.38
CA PRO A 482 -36.44 -25.91 -69.45
C PRO A 482 -37.77 -26.68 -69.60
N SER A 483 -38.47 -26.85 -68.48
CA SER A 483 -39.77 -27.53 -68.40
C SER A 483 -40.91 -26.61 -68.86
N THR A 484 -41.99 -27.22 -69.35
CA THR A 484 -43.16 -26.49 -69.84
C THR A 484 -44.05 -26.02 -68.68
N ILE A 485 -44.08 -24.71 -68.48
CA ILE A 485 -45.06 -23.90 -67.72
C ILE A 485 -46.34 -24.67 -67.35
N GLN A 486 -46.51 -24.95 -66.06
CA GLN A 486 -47.67 -25.65 -65.48
C GLN A 486 -48.05 -25.13 -64.07
N GLY A 487 -47.75 -23.87 -63.77
CA GLY A 487 -47.97 -23.29 -62.44
C GLY A 487 -48.82 -22.02 -62.41
N LEU A 488 -48.91 -21.45 -61.21
CA LEU A 488 -49.55 -20.15 -60.94
C LEU A 488 -48.59 -18.98 -61.24
N GLU A 489 -47.82 -19.10 -62.32
CA GLU A 489 -46.73 -18.21 -62.72
C GLU A 489 -47.27 -16.83 -63.13
N PHE A 490 -46.90 -15.78 -62.39
CA PHE A 490 -47.27 -14.40 -62.71
C PHE A 490 -46.02 -13.52 -62.90
N ALA A 491 -45.90 -12.95 -64.09
CA ALA A 491 -45.03 -11.79 -64.39
C ALA A 491 -43.55 -11.91 -63.95
N GLY A 492 -42.93 -13.08 -64.15
CA GLY A 492 -41.48 -13.26 -63.95
C GLY A 492 -41.04 -13.66 -62.54
N LEU A 493 -41.96 -14.18 -61.73
CA LEU A 493 -41.66 -14.84 -60.47
C LEU A 493 -42.14 -16.31 -60.52
N ASP A 494 -41.19 -17.23 -60.63
CA ASP A 494 -41.43 -18.64 -60.32
C ASP A 494 -41.67 -18.79 -58.81
N LEU A 495 -42.66 -19.61 -58.46
CA LEU A 495 -42.89 -20.07 -57.10
C LEU A 495 -42.29 -21.48 -56.96
N PRO A 496 -41.64 -21.81 -55.84
CA PRO A 496 -41.07 -23.15 -55.64
C PRO A 496 -42.17 -24.23 -55.63
N ASP A 497 -42.04 -25.21 -56.53
CA ASP A 497 -43.01 -26.29 -56.74
C ASP A 497 -43.03 -27.30 -55.57
N SER A 498 -41.96 -27.35 -54.78
CA SER A 498 -41.81 -28.28 -53.66
C SER A 498 -41.69 -27.59 -52.30
N ILE A 499 -42.34 -28.17 -51.28
CA ILE A 499 -42.12 -27.84 -49.86
C ILE A 499 -40.63 -27.99 -49.49
N GLY A 500 -39.90 -28.92 -50.12
CA GLY A 500 -38.46 -29.07 -49.96
C GLY A 500 -37.67 -27.85 -50.44
N GLU A 501 -38.06 -27.26 -51.57
CA GLU A 501 -37.42 -26.06 -52.14
C GLU A 501 -37.73 -24.82 -51.30
N VAL A 502 -38.97 -24.65 -50.83
CA VAL A 502 -39.33 -23.61 -49.85
C VAL A 502 -38.42 -23.67 -48.62
N ILE A 503 -38.21 -24.87 -48.07
CA ILE A 503 -37.35 -25.08 -46.89
C ILE A 503 -35.88 -24.80 -47.22
N VAL A 504 -35.35 -25.33 -48.33
CA VAL A 504 -33.95 -25.12 -48.74
C VAL A 504 -33.68 -23.63 -48.98
N CYS A 505 -34.53 -22.93 -49.74
CA CYS A 505 -34.39 -21.49 -49.97
C CYS A 505 -34.50 -20.68 -48.67
N SER A 506 -35.44 -21.03 -47.77
CA SER A 506 -35.57 -20.37 -46.46
C SER A 506 -34.32 -20.54 -45.59
N VAL A 507 -33.76 -21.75 -45.54
CA VAL A 507 -32.50 -22.04 -44.82
C VAL A 507 -31.32 -21.29 -45.45
N LEU A 508 -31.25 -21.25 -46.77
CA LEU A 508 -30.16 -20.62 -47.52
C LEU A 508 -30.20 -19.09 -47.40
N VAL A 509 -31.39 -18.47 -47.34
CA VAL A 509 -31.55 -17.03 -47.02
C VAL A 509 -31.13 -16.74 -45.58
N LEU A 510 -31.51 -17.57 -44.60
CA LEU A 510 -31.09 -17.41 -43.20
C LEU A 510 -29.58 -17.60 -43.00
N GLN A 511 -28.97 -18.56 -43.70
CA GLN A 511 -27.53 -18.77 -43.69
C GLN A 511 -26.79 -17.63 -44.42
N GLY A 512 -27.25 -17.22 -45.61
CA GLY A 512 -26.70 -16.12 -46.38
C GLY A 512 -26.75 -14.79 -45.61
N LYS A 513 -27.82 -14.51 -44.87
CA LYS A 513 -27.90 -13.36 -43.97
C LYS A 513 -26.78 -13.38 -42.91
N ARG A 514 -26.56 -14.50 -42.23
CA ARG A 514 -25.47 -14.64 -41.24
C ARG A 514 -24.08 -14.45 -41.87
N VAL A 515 -23.87 -14.99 -43.08
CA VAL A 515 -22.60 -14.80 -43.80
C VAL A 515 -22.39 -13.32 -44.17
N LEU A 516 -23.43 -12.61 -44.61
CA LEU A 516 -23.38 -11.17 -44.84
C LEU A 516 -23.11 -10.36 -43.56
N GLU A 517 -23.69 -10.74 -42.43
CA GLU A 517 -23.44 -10.12 -41.12
C GLU A 517 -21.96 -10.32 -40.70
N PHE A 518 -21.40 -11.54 -40.84
CA PHE A 518 -19.98 -11.80 -40.59
C PHE A 518 -19.06 -11.02 -41.56
N MET A 519 -19.39 -10.96 -42.86
CA MET A 519 -18.62 -10.18 -43.84
C MET A 519 -18.69 -8.68 -43.53
N SER A 520 -19.83 -8.17 -43.06
CA SER A 520 -20.01 -6.77 -42.65
C SER A 520 -19.15 -6.43 -41.42
N ARG A 521 -19.22 -7.23 -40.35
CA ARG A 521 -18.36 -7.10 -39.15
C ARG A 521 -16.87 -7.11 -39.52
N PHE A 522 -16.43 -8.08 -40.34
CA PHE A 522 -15.04 -8.17 -40.79
C PHE A 522 -14.62 -6.92 -41.58
N MET A 523 -15.42 -6.48 -42.56
CA MET A 523 -15.11 -5.29 -43.37
C MET A 523 -15.08 -4.00 -42.54
N GLN A 524 -15.93 -3.87 -41.52
CA GLN A 524 -15.96 -2.68 -40.64
C GLN A 524 -14.77 -2.66 -39.68
N ALA A 525 -14.43 -3.79 -39.06
CA ALA A 525 -13.20 -3.91 -38.27
C ALA A 525 -11.93 -3.70 -39.12
N ARG A 526 -11.99 -3.90 -40.45
CA ARG A 526 -10.93 -3.48 -41.39
C ARG A 526 -10.89 -1.97 -41.65
N VAL A 527 -12.03 -1.28 -41.67
CA VAL A 527 -12.11 0.19 -41.77
C VAL A 527 -11.67 0.86 -40.45
N GLN A 528 -11.97 0.24 -39.30
CA GLN A 528 -11.59 0.70 -37.96
C GLN A 528 -10.16 0.29 -37.56
N LYS A 529 -9.38 -0.28 -38.49
CA LYS A 529 -7.94 -0.55 -38.29
C LYS A 529 -7.21 0.79 -38.09
N GLY A 530 -6.78 1.05 -36.86
CA GLY A 530 -6.42 2.39 -36.37
C GLY A 530 -5.48 3.17 -37.29
N SER A 531 -5.84 4.42 -37.60
CA SER A 531 -5.09 5.30 -38.53
C SER A 531 -3.68 5.67 -38.04
N ASP A 532 -3.41 5.48 -36.74
CA ASP A 532 -2.31 6.14 -36.04
C ASP A 532 -1.19 5.18 -35.61
N HIS A 533 -1.21 3.92 -36.06
CA HIS A 533 -0.15 2.95 -35.77
C HIS A 533 1.21 3.48 -36.29
N GLY A 534 2.14 3.78 -35.38
CA GLY A 534 3.50 4.20 -35.73
C GLY A 534 3.62 5.60 -36.36
N ILE A 535 2.62 6.48 -36.23
CA ILE A 535 2.85 7.91 -36.50
C ILE A 535 3.87 8.41 -35.47
N LYS A 536 5.11 8.67 -35.91
CA LYS A 536 6.16 9.24 -35.07
C LYS A 536 5.65 10.54 -34.44
N ALA A 537 5.60 10.57 -33.12
CA ALA A 537 5.11 11.72 -32.37
C ALA A 537 5.92 12.97 -32.73
N GLN A 538 5.21 14.06 -33.05
CA GLN A 538 5.84 15.31 -33.49
C GLN A 538 5.94 16.32 -32.34
N GLY A 539 6.96 17.18 -32.42
CA GLY A 539 7.17 18.32 -31.54
C GLY A 539 8.08 18.07 -30.33
N ASP A 540 8.21 19.11 -29.52
CA ASP A 540 9.17 19.19 -28.43
C ASP A 540 8.46 19.18 -27.07
N GLY A 541 8.81 18.24 -26.17
CA GLY A 541 8.23 18.08 -24.84
C GLY A 541 8.32 16.64 -24.34
N TRP A 542 7.29 16.25 -23.56
CA TRP A 542 7.09 14.92 -23.00
C TRP A 542 6.47 13.97 -24.01
N LEU A 543 7.27 13.01 -24.47
CA LEU A 543 6.88 11.93 -25.36
C LEU A 543 6.49 10.70 -24.53
N LEU A 544 5.22 10.29 -24.66
CA LEU A 544 4.72 9.02 -24.11
C LEU A 544 4.64 7.99 -25.25
N THR A 545 5.35 6.87 -25.09
CA THR A 545 5.28 5.69 -25.95
C THR A 545 4.72 4.51 -25.14
N VAL A 546 3.69 3.85 -25.66
CA VAL A 546 3.04 2.69 -25.05
C VAL A 546 3.08 1.55 -26.06
N ALA A 547 3.65 0.40 -25.70
CA ALA A 547 3.50 -0.84 -26.45
C ALA A 547 2.53 -1.78 -25.74
N LEU A 548 1.52 -2.24 -26.47
CA LEU A 548 0.56 -3.26 -26.07
C LEU A 548 1.05 -4.60 -26.58
N VAL A 549 1.51 -5.47 -25.67
CA VAL A 549 2.05 -6.78 -26.01
C VAL A 549 0.89 -7.77 -26.17
N GLU A 550 0.21 -8.10 -25.06
CA GLU A 550 -0.83 -9.12 -25.03
C GLU A 550 -1.90 -8.89 -23.95
N GLY A 551 -3.01 -9.62 -24.04
CA GLY A 551 -4.08 -9.69 -23.06
C GLY A 551 -4.26 -11.12 -22.56
N SER A 552 -4.61 -11.25 -21.28
CA SER A 552 -4.78 -12.55 -20.62
C SER A 552 -6.14 -12.61 -19.92
N ASN A 553 -6.85 -13.71 -20.16
CA ASN A 553 -8.17 -14.03 -19.61
C ASN A 553 -9.21 -12.92 -19.83
N LEU A 554 -9.24 -12.31 -21.02
CA LEU A 554 -10.30 -11.36 -21.35
C LEU A 554 -11.64 -12.09 -21.43
N ALA A 555 -12.70 -11.44 -20.96
CA ALA A 555 -14.03 -12.02 -20.95
C ALA A 555 -14.54 -12.26 -22.38
N ALA A 556 -15.29 -13.35 -22.57
CA ALA A 556 -16.09 -13.58 -23.77
C ALA A 556 -17.51 -13.07 -23.48
N VAL A 557 -17.94 -12.01 -24.16
CA VAL A 557 -19.31 -11.48 -24.06
C VAL A 557 -20.23 -12.22 -25.06
N ASP A 558 -19.70 -12.52 -26.24
CA ASP A 558 -20.49 -13.03 -27.36
C ASP A 558 -20.95 -14.49 -27.17
N SER A 559 -22.13 -14.77 -27.72
CA SER A 559 -22.82 -16.06 -27.71
C SER A 559 -22.02 -17.23 -28.30
N SER A 560 -20.95 -16.92 -29.04
CA SER A 560 -19.98 -17.87 -29.61
C SER A 560 -19.03 -18.47 -28.56
N GLY A 561 -18.89 -17.86 -27.37
CA GLY A 561 -17.90 -18.25 -26.36
C GLY A 561 -16.51 -17.66 -26.60
N TYR A 562 -16.38 -16.71 -27.53
CA TYR A 562 -15.18 -15.94 -27.80
C TYR A 562 -15.48 -14.43 -27.66
N SER A 563 -14.46 -13.61 -27.83
CA SER A 563 -14.55 -12.15 -27.93
C SER A 563 -13.60 -11.63 -29.01
N ASP A 564 -13.89 -10.45 -29.53
CA ASP A 564 -13.14 -9.72 -30.55
C ASP A 564 -12.48 -8.47 -29.91
N PRO A 565 -11.55 -8.62 -28.94
CA PRO A 565 -11.08 -7.52 -28.11
C PRO A 565 -10.24 -6.47 -28.86
N TYR A 566 -10.40 -5.23 -28.43
CA TYR A 566 -9.49 -4.10 -28.70
C TYR A 566 -9.27 -3.26 -27.44
N VAL A 567 -8.25 -2.39 -27.45
CA VAL A 567 -7.87 -1.54 -26.32
C VAL A 567 -7.82 -0.08 -26.76
N VAL A 568 -8.37 0.81 -25.94
CA VAL A 568 -8.29 2.27 -26.07
C VAL A 568 -7.37 2.82 -24.98
N PHE A 569 -6.42 3.64 -25.40
CA PHE A 569 -5.49 4.37 -24.53
C PHE A 569 -5.83 5.85 -24.54
N THR A 570 -6.06 6.44 -23.36
CA THR A 570 -6.44 7.85 -23.21
C THR A 570 -5.42 8.60 -22.35
N CYS A 571 -4.81 9.65 -22.90
CA CYS A 571 -3.83 10.50 -22.21
C CYS A 571 -4.04 11.97 -22.58
N ASN A 572 -4.21 12.83 -21.57
CA ASN A 572 -4.43 14.29 -21.74
C ASN A 572 -5.49 14.63 -22.81
N GLY A 573 -6.62 13.91 -22.83
CA GLY A 573 -7.72 14.10 -23.78
C GLY A 573 -7.48 13.57 -25.20
N LYS A 574 -6.29 13.06 -25.53
CA LYS A 574 -6.04 12.31 -26.78
C LYS A 574 -6.28 10.83 -26.56
N THR A 575 -6.94 10.18 -27.53
CA THR A 575 -7.18 8.74 -27.56
C THR A 575 -6.37 8.07 -28.67
N ARG A 576 -5.89 6.85 -28.45
CA ARG A 576 -5.33 5.95 -29.47
C ARG A 576 -5.95 4.56 -29.29
N THR A 577 -6.27 3.88 -30.39
CA THR A 577 -7.00 2.59 -30.36
C THR A 577 -6.21 1.49 -31.07
N SER A 578 -6.17 0.30 -30.47
CA SER A 578 -5.51 -0.88 -31.06
C SER A 578 -6.30 -1.47 -32.23
N SER A 579 -5.69 -2.38 -32.98
CA SER A 579 -6.45 -3.25 -33.87
C SER A 579 -7.30 -4.26 -33.08
N ILE A 580 -8.40 -4.69 -33.69
CA ILE A 580 -9.34 -5.69 -33.17
C ILE A 580 -8.77 -7.10 -33.41
N LYS A 581 -8.80 -7.97 -32.41
CA LYS A 581 -8.24 -9.34 -32.49
C LYS A 581 -9.35 -10.39 -32.42
N PHE A 582 -9.94 -10.69 -33.58
CA PHE A 582 -11.07 -11.62 -33.69
C PHE A 582 -10.86 -12.96 -32.95
N GLN A 583 -11.87 -13.35 -32.19
CA GLN A 583 -12.07 -14.63 -31.52
C GLN A 583 -10.91 -15.08 -30.61
N LYS A 584 -10.39 -14.17 -29.79
CA LYS A 584 -9.24 -14.41 -28.89
C LYS A 584 -9.45 -13.89 -27.48
N SER A 585 -9.66 -14.80 -26.52
CA SER A 585 -9.59 -14.53 -25.07
C SER A 585 -8.16 -14.30 -24.53
N LYS A 586 -7.15 -14.65 -25.34
CA LYS A 586 -5.74 -14.28 -25.18
C LYS A 586 -5.21 -13.63 -26.47
N PRO A 587 -5.51 -12.34 -26.71
CA PRO A 587 -5.00 -11.62 -27.86
C PRO A 587 -3.53 -11.25 -27.67
N HIS A 588 -2.74 -11.35 -28.73
CA HIS A 588 -1.44 -10.69 -28.83
C HIS A 588 -1.59 -9.57 -29.88
N TRP A 589 -1.12 -8.37 -29.53
CA TRP A 589 -1.14 -7.19 -30.39
C TRP A 589 0.26 -6.88 -30.93
N ASN A 590 1.24 -6.75 -30.03
CA ASN A 590 2.57 -6.20 -30.31
C ASN A 590 2.49 -4.84 -31.05
N GLU A 591 1.56 -3.99 -30.62
CA GLU A 591 1.27 -2.70 -31.26
C GLU A 591 1.83 -1.54 -30.43
N ILE A 592 2.37 -0.53 -31.12
CA ILE A 592 3.08 0.60 -30.52
C ILE A 592 2.30 1.89 -30.82
N PHE A 593 2.01 2.64 -29.76
CA PHE A 593 1.27 3.90 -29.79
C PHE A 593 2.16 5.01 -29.24
N GLU A 594 2.31 6.08 -30.02
CA GLU A 594 2.97 7.31 -29.57
C GLU A 594 1.95 8.44 -29.41
N PHE A 595 2.12 9.24 -28.37
CA PHE A 595 1.38 10.48 -28.15
C PHE A 595 2.29 11.67 -28.46
N ASP A 596 1.78 12.65 -29.21
CA ASP A 596 2.55 13.84 -29.62
C ASP A 596 3.14 14.57 -28.41
N ALA A 597 4.32 15.17 -28.58
CA ALA A 597 5.10 15.67 -27.45
C ALA A 597 4.37 16.77 -26.66
N MET A 598 4.13 16.51 -25.38
CA MET A 598 3.32 17.37 -24.51
C MET A 598 4.20 18.41 -23.81
N ASN A 599 3.79 19.69 -23.82
CA ASN A 599 4.56 20.75 -23.13
C ASN A 599 4.65 20.56 -21.60
N GLU A 600 3.79 19.71 -21.02
CA GLU A 600 3.79 19.36 -19.61
C GLU A 600 3.71 17.84 -19.45
N PRO A 601 4.27 17.24 -18.38
CA PRO A 601 4.25 15.79 -18.21
C PRO A 601 2.82 15.28 -17.95
N PRO A 602 2.49 14.05 -18.42
CA PRO A 602 1.23 13.41 -18.08
C PRO A 602 1.17 13.08 -16.58
N SER A 603 -0.06 12.99 -16.07
CA SER A 603 -0.37 12.58 -14.69
C SER A 603 -0.87 11.14 -14.65
N VAL A 604 -1.73 10.80 -15.61
CA VAL A 604 -2.43 9.52 -15.74
C VAL A 604 -2.47 9.09 -17.21
N LEU A 605 -2.35 7.78 -17.44
CA LEU A 605 -2.77 7.11 -18.67
C LEU A 605 -3.94 6.18 -18.31
N GLU A 606 -5.10 6.38 -18.94
CA GLU A 606 -6.25 5.48 -18.80
C GLU A 606 -6.21 4.43 -19.92
N VAL A 607 -6.59 3.20 -19.58
CA VAL A 607 -6.57 2.05 -20.49
C VAL A 607 -7.88 1.31 -20.35
N GLU A 608 -8.63 1.14 -21.44
CA GLU A 608 -9.92 0.42 -21.40
C GLU A 608 -10.01 -0.58 -22.56
N ALA A 609 -10.35 -1.83 -22.23
CA ALA A 609 -10.53 -2.90 -23.18
C ALA A 609 -12.02 -3.10 -23.48
N PHE A 610 -12.35 -3.31 -24.74
CA PHE A 610 -13.72 -3.43 -25.26
C PHE A 610 -13.85 -4.65 -26.16
N ASP A 611 -15.05 -5.22 -26.23
CA ASP A 611 -15.45 -6.22 -27.22
C ASP A 611 -16.01 -5.51 -28.47
N PHE A 612 -15.71 -6.02 -29.67
CA PHE A 612 -16.21 -5.43 -30.92
C PHE A 612 -17.52 -6.08 -31.38
N ASP A 613 -18.63 -5.64 -30.78
CA ASP A 613 -19.97 -6.17 -31.05
C ASP A 613 -20.52 -5.77 -32.44
N GLY A 614 -20.21 -4.57 -32.94
CA GLY A 614 -20.60 -4.13 -34.28
C GLY A 614 -20.78 -2.62 -34.45
N PRO A 615 -21.46 -2.17 -35.53
CA PRO A 615 -21.64 -0.75 -35.84
C PRO A 615 -22.90 -0.11 -35.23
N PHE A 616 -23.74 -0.89 -34.53
CA PHE A 616 -25.04 -0.45 -33.99
C PHE A 616 -25.23 -0.77 -32.50
N ASP A 617 -24.25 -1.42 -31.88
CA ASP A 617 -24.26 -1.82 -30.47
C ASP A 617 -23.17 -1.03 -29.72
N ASP A 618 -23.47 -0.52 -28.53
CA ASP A 618 -22.49 0.16 -27.68
C ASP A 618 -21.43 -0.86 -27.21
N ALA A 619 -20.20 -0.72 -27.69
CA ALA A 619 -19.13 -1.70 -27.50
C ALA A 619 -18.93 -2.12 -26.02
N THR A 620 -19.01 -3.42 -25.75
CA THR A 620 -19.03 -3.90 -24.37
C THR A 620 -17.67 -3.74 -23.67
N SER A 621 -17.59 -2.90 -22.63
CA SER A 621 -16.37 -2.73 -21.83
C SER A 621 -16.01 -4.02 -21.07
N LEU A 622 -14.91 -4.64 -21.49
CA LEU A 622 -14.31 -5.83 -20.88
C LEU A 622 -13.59 -5.50 -19.58
N GLY A 623 -13.08 -4.27 -19.46
CA GLY A 623 -12.52 -3.71 -18.22
C GLY A 623 -11.57 -2.53 -18.42
N ARG A 624 -11.38 -1.74 -17.37
CA ARG A 624 -10.60 -0.49 -17.35
C ARG A 624 -9.47 -0.54 -16.31
N ALA A 625 -8.34 0.09 -16.60
CA ALA A 625 -7.25 0.34 -15.66
C ALA A 625 -6.78 1.81 -15.73
N GLU A 626 -6.17 2.28 -14.65
CA GLU A 626 -5.69 3.66 -14.51
C GLU A 626 -4.24 3.67 -14.04
N ILE A 627 -3.34 4.24 -14.83
CA ILE A 627 -1.89 4.19 -14.62
C ILE A 627 -1.42 5.57 -14.18
N ASN A 628 -1.06 5.72 -12.91
CA ASN A 628 -0.67 7.00 -12.33
C ASN A 628 0.85 7.18 -12.33
N PHE A 629 1.35 8.13 -13.13
CA PHE A 629 2.79 8.40 -13.34
C PHE A 629 3.48 9.08 -12.13
N LEU A 630 2.74 9.44 -11.07
CA LEU A 630 3.31 10.00 -9.84
C LEU A 630 3.43 8.99 -8.71
N LYS A 631 2.71 7.86 -8.79
CA LYS A 631 2.78 6.74 -7.84
C LYS A 631 3.71 5.62 -8.32
N SER A 632 3.83 5.48 -9.64
CA SER A 632 4.63 4.45 -10.31
C SER A 632 5.99 5.03 -10.68
N ASN A 633 7.07 4.29 -10.43
CA ASN A 633 8.40 4.63 -10.95
C ASN A 633 8.43 4.31 -12.46
N ILE A 634 8.99 5.18 -13.29
CA ILE A 634 9.01 5.01 -14.76
C ILE A 634 9.74 3.71 -15.14
N ALA A 635 10.82 3.35 -14.44
CA ALA A 635 11.53 2.09 -14.67
C ALA A 635 10.67 0.84 -14.35
N ASP A 636 9.74 0.94 -13.40
CA ASP A 636 8.84 -0.17 -13.02
C ASP A 636 7.67 -0.33 -14.02
N LEU A 637 7.48 0.62 -14.95
CA LEU A 637 6.48 0.58 -16.03
C LEU A 637 7.06 0.09 -17.38
N SER A 638 8.37 -0.17 -17.44
CA SER A 638 9.06 -0.63 -18.65
C SER A 638 8.55 -1.99 -19.16
N ASP A 639 8.15 -2.90 -18.25
CA ASP A 639 7.49 -4.16 -18.59
C ASP A 639 6.53 -4.59 -17.46
N ILE A 640 5.21 -4.44 -17.67
CA ILE A 640 4.22 -4.56 -16.58
C ILE A 640 2.92 -5.27 -17.00
N TRP A 641 2.46 -6.18 -16.13
CA TRP A 641 1.14 -6.80 -16.18
C TRP A 641 0.14 -6.04 -15.32
N ILE A 642 -0.87 -5.46 -15.95
CA ILE A 642 -1.87 -4.59 -15.32
C ILE A 642 -3.22 -5.32 -15.24
N PRO A 643 -3.80 -5.51 -14.05
CA PRO A 643 -5.15 -6.06 -13.91
C PRO A 643 -6.19 -5.02 -14.35
N LEU A 644 -7.22 -5.47 -15.04
CA LEU A 644 -8.38 -4.62 -15.37
C LEU A 644 -9.40 -4.66 -14.22
N GLU A 645 -10.01 -3.51 -13.94
CA GLU A 645 -11.17 -3.36 -13.06
C GLU A 645 -12.47 -3.36 -13.88
N GLY A 646 -13.58 -3.71 -13.24
CA GLY A 646 -14.88 -3.87 -13.89
C GLY A 646 -15.52 -5.23 -13.59
N LYS A 647 -16.84 -5.35 -13.83
CA LYS A 647 -17.61 -6.55 -13.46
C LYS A 647 -17.15 -7.81 -14.21
N LEU A 648 -16.91 -7.68 -15.51
CA LEU A 648 -16.42 -8.77 -16.36
C LEU A 648 -14.94 -9.07 -16.03
N ALA A 649 -14.10 -8.04 -16.01
CA ALA A 649 -12.68 -8.17 -15.66
C ALA A 649 -12.41 -8.87 -14.32
N GLN A 650 -13.14 -8.53 -13.25
CA GLN A 650 -12.95 -9.14 -11.94
C GLN A 650 -13.44 -10.60 -11.89
N ALA A 651 -14.42 -10.98 -12.71
CA ALA A 651 -14.88 -12.36 -12.82
C ALA A 651 -13.88 -13.25 -13.58
N CYS A 652 -13.30 -12.73 -14.67
CA CYS A 652 -12.34 -13.48 -15.50
C CYS A 652 -10.88 -13.34 -15.05
N GLN A 653 -10.58 -12.42 -14.13
CA GLN A 653 -9.22 -11.98 -13.77
C GLN A 653 -8.43 -11.41 -14.97
N SER A 654 -9.11 -10.61 -15.80
CA SER A 654 -8.55 -9.98 -17.01
C SER A 654 -7.31 -9.14 -16.70
N LYS A 655 -6.27 -9.27 -17.53
CA LYS A 655 -5.05 -8.45 -17.47
C LYS A 655 -4.55 -8.06 -18.85
N LEU A 656 -3.87 -6.92 -18.94
CA LEU A 656 -3.10 -6.50 -20.12
C LEU A 656 -1.61 -6.45 -19.79
N HIS A 657 -0.78 -6.74 -20.79
CA HIS A 657 0.68 -6.65 -20.72
C HIS A 657 1.14 -5.43 -21.52
N LEU A 658 1.65 -4.42 -20.82
CA LEU A 658 2.07 -3.13 -21.39
C LEU A 658 3.55 -2.86 -21.12
N ARG A 659 4.17 -2.11 -22.03
CA ARG A 659 5.51 -1.51 -21.87
C ARG A 659 5.39 -0.01 -22.10
N ILE A 660 5.74 0.80 -21.11
CA ILE A 660 5.45 2.25 -21.12
C ILE A 660 6.73 3.05 -20.88
N PHE A 661 7.04 3.92 -21.83
CA PHE A 661 8.23 4.78 -21.81
C PHE A 661 7.78 6.24 -21.85
N LEU A 662 8.34 7.07 -20.96
CA LEU A 662 8.01 8.49 -20.83
C LEU A 662 9.28 9.32 -20.84
N ASN A 663 9.61 9.89 -21.99
CA ASN A 663 10.86 10.61 -22.24
C ASN A 663 10.58 12.12 -22.42
N ASN A 664 11.56 12.99 -22.17
CA ASN A 664 11.45 14.44 -22.37
C ASN A 664 12.58 14.94 -23.28
N ASN A 665 12.25 15.31 -24.51
CA ASN A 665 13.24 15.77 -25.50
C ASN A 665 13.66 17.25 -25.33
N LYS A 666 12.98 18.03 -24.47
CA LYS A 666 13.33 19.45 -24.17
C LYS A 666 14.36 19.61 -23.05
N GLY A 667 14.73 18.54 -22.33
CA GLY A 667 15.70 18.58 -21.23
C GLY A 667 15.39 19.60 -20.13
N CYS A 668 16.44 20.17 -19.53
CA CYS A 668 16.37 20.96 -18.29
C CYS A 668 15.68 22.34 -18.39
N ASN A 669 15.23 22.79 -19.57
CA ASN A 669 14.59 24.11 -19.71
C ASN A 669 13.08 24.12 -19.40
N VAL A 670 12.38 22.98 -19.52
CA VAL A 670 10.91 22.88 -19.33
C VAL A 670 10.41 23.49 -18.02
N VAL A 671 11.17 23.34 -16.93
CA VAL A 671 10.83 23.91 -15.61
C VAL A 671 10.80 25.45 -15.64
N LYS A 672 11.68 26.09 -16.41
CA LYS A 672 11.71 27.55 -16.56
C LYS A 672 10.50 28.03 -17.35
N ASP A 673 10.22 27.38 -18.48
CA ASP A 673 9.14 27.76 -19.39
C ASP A 673 7.77 27.62 -18.70
N TYR A 674 7.56 26.52 -17.96
CA TYR A 674 6.38 26.33 -17.11
C TYR A 674 6.28 27.39 -16.01
N ILE A 675 7.39 27.73 -15.33
CA ILE A 675 7.39 28.80 -14.34
C ILE A 675 7.03 30.14 -14.99
N THR A 676 7.57 30.50 -16.15
CA THR A 676 7.25 31.75 -16.86
C THR A 676 5.78 31.80 -17.31
N LYS A 677 5.20 30.67 -17.77
CA LYS A 677 3.76 30.53 -18.01
C LYS A 677 2.95 30.81 -16.74
N MET A 678 3.29 30.12 -15.63
CA MET A 678 2.59 30.29 -14.35
C MET A 678 2.80 31.67 -13.71
N GLU A 679 3.92 32.35 -13.93
CA GLU A 679 4.13 33.74 -13.47
C GLU A 679 3.15 34.71 -14.15
N LYS A 680 2.83 34.46 -15.42
CA LYS A 680 1.83 35.23 -16.18
C LYS A 680 0.40 34.95 -15.68
N GLU A 681 0.06 33.68 -15.42
CA GLU A 681 -1.29 33.27 -14.98
C GLU A 681 -1.57 33.59 -13.49
N VAL A 682 -0.57 33.52 -12.61
CA VAL A 682 -0.69 33.81 -11.17
C VAL A 682 -0.52 35.31 -10.85
N GLY A 683 0.00 36.11 -11.80
CA GLY A 683 0.25 37.55 -11.63
C GLY A 683 1.30 37.89 -10.58
N LYS A 684 2.17 36.93 -10.22
CA LYS A 684 3.26 37.09 -9.25
C LYS A 684 4.47 36.24 -9.62
N LYS A 685 5.66 36.77 -9.36
CA LYS A 685 6.93 36.08 -9.61
C LYS A 685 7.11 34.84 -8.71
N ILE A 686 7.26 33.66 -9.32
CA ILE A 686 7.33 32.36 -8.66
C ILE A 686 8.81 32.02 -8.47
N ARG A 687 9.31 32.22 -7.24
CA ARG A 687 10.69 31.89 -6.91
C ARG A 687 10.88 30.36 -6.90
N LEU A 688 11.60 29.85 -7.90
CA LEU A 688 12.13 28.48 -7.92
C LEU A 688 12.79 28.15 -6.57
N ARG A 689 12.35 27.07 -5.94
CA ARG A 689 12.83 26.65 -4.62
C ARG A 689 14.19 25.94 -4.75
N SER A 690 14.98 25.94 -3.67
CA SER A 690 16.31 25.32 -3.70
C SER A 690 16.22 23.80 -3.96
N PRO A 691 17.20 23.17 -4.63
CA PRO A 691 17.17 21.73 -4.91
C PRO A 691 17.00 20.86 -3.66
N GLN A 692 17.54 21.30 -2.52
CA GLN A 692 17.34 20.66 -1.22
C GLN A 692 15.87 20.70 -0.76
N THR A 693 15.20 21.85 -0.93
CA THR A 693 13.76 22.00 -0.64
C THR A 693 12.94 21.12 -1.57
N ASN A 694 13.31 21.06 -2.86
CA ASN A 694 12.60 20.25 -3.84
C ASN A 694 12.74 18.75 -3.56
N SER A 695 13.96 18.28 -3.29
CA SER A 695 14.21 16.88 -2.92
C SER A 695 13.50 16.51 -1.61
N ALA A 696 13.37 17.43 -0.65
CA ALA A 696 12.61 17.22 0.57
C ALA A 696 11.09 17.10 0.30
N PHE A 697 10.54 17.89 -0.61
CA PHE A 697 9.14 17.79 -1.06
C PHE A 697 8.87 16.47 -1.81
N GLN A 698 9.72 16.13 -2.78
CA GLN A 698 9.67 14.86 -3.52
C GLN A 698 9.70 13.66 -2.58
N LYS A 699 10.67 13.62 -1.64
CA LYS A 699 10.79 12.55 -0.62
C LYS A 699 9.65 12.54 0.39
N LEU A 700 9.06 13.69 0.73
CA LEU A 700 7.91 13.76 1.63
C LEU A 700 6.71 13.03 1.02
N PHE A 701 6.38 13.32 -0.24
CA PHE A 701 5.20 12.76 -0.90
C PHE A 701 5.45 11.42 -1.61
N ALA A 702 6.72 11.09 -1.92
CA ALA A 702 7.18 9.98 -2.78
C ALA A 702 6.87 10.22 -4.26
N LEU A 703 7.28 11.39 -4.76
CA LEU A 703 7.07 11.86 -6.13
C LEU A 703 8.34 11.67 -6.99
N PRO A 704 8.20 11.50 -8.31
CA PRO A 704 9.32 11.33 -9.23
C PRO A 704 10.07 12.68 -9.45
N PRO A 705 11.32 12.65 -9.94
CA PRO A 705 12.25 13.78 -9.83
C PRO A 705 11.92 15.01 -10.68
N GLU A 706 10.97 14.89 -11.61
CA GLU A 706 10.45 15.98 -12.46
C GLU A 706 9.52 16.91 -11.68
N GLU A 707 8.85 16.40 -10.64
CA GLU A 707 7.82 17.14 -9.91
C GLU A 707 8.46 18.15 -8.93
N PHE A 708 8.05 19.41 -8.99
CA PHE A 708 8.70 20.49 -8.23
C PHE A 708 7.75 21.41 -7.45
N LEU A 709 8.18 21.83 -6.27
CA LEU A 709 7.39 22.64 -5.36
C LEU A 709 7.24 24.08 -5.89
N ILE A 710 6.04 24.41 -6.36
CA ILE A 710 5.68 25.76 -6.80
C ILE A 710 5.51 26.67 -5.56
N ASN A 711 4.66 26.26 -4.61
CA ASN A 711 4.41 27.05 -3.40
C ASN A 711 3.92 26.22 -2.20
N ASP A 712 4.07 26.77 -0.99
CA ASP A 712 3.79 26.08 0.27
C ASP A 712 3.08 26.97 1.31
N PHE A 713 1.79 26.72 1.52
CA PHE A 713 0.92 27.53 2.39
C PHE A 713 0.62 26.82 3.72
N SER A 714 0.80 27.53 4.84
CA SER A 714 0.36 27.05 6.15
C SER A 714 -1.14 27.29 6.32
N CYS A 715 -1.90 26.24 6.65
CA CYS A 715 -3.37 26.26 6.76
C CYS A 715 -3.88 25.20 7.75
N HIS A 716 -5.19 25.19 7.99
CA HIS A 716 -5.87 24.20 8.83
C HIS A 716 -6.82 23.34 8.00
N LEU A 717 -6.74 22.02 8.18
CA LEU A 717 -7.65 21.04 7.57
C LEU A 717 -8.79 20.71 8.57
N LYS A 718 -10.02 21.10 8.23
CA LYS A 718 -11.22 20.99 9.09
C LYS A 718 -11.79 19.56 9.07
N ARG A 719 -11.20 18.67 9.86
CA ARG A 719 -11.74 17.32 10.15
C ARG A 719 -12.56 17.32 11.46
N ARG A 720 -12.95 16.14 11.96
CA ARG A 720 -13.54 15.94 13.31
C ARG A 720 -12.61 16.35 14.48
N MET A 721 -11.39 16.79 14.17
CA MET A 721 -10.45 17.57 14.99
C MET A 721 -9.65 18.40 13.97
N PRO A 722 -9.53 19.73 14.10
CA PRO A 722 -8.74 20.53 13.16
C PRO A 722 -7.27 20.11 13.17
N LEU A 723 -6.68 19.96 11.99
CA LEU A 723 -5.24 19.68 11.85
C LEU A 723 -4.55 20.89 11.23
N GLN A 724 -3.74 21.58 12.03
CA GLN A 724 -2.78 22.56 11.52
C GLN A 724 -1.71 21.83 10.71
N GLY A 725 -1.43 22.30 9.50
CA GLY A 725 -0.47 21.69 8.60
C GLY A 725 -0.03 22.64 7.51
N ARG A 726 0.56 22.07 6.46
CA ARG A 726 1.02 22.82 5.28
C ARG A 726 0.52 22.13 4.02
N LEU A 727 -0.01 22.95 3.12
CA LEU A 727 -0.48 22.62 1.79
C LEU A 727 0.63 22.94 0.80
N PHE A 728 1.05 21.95 0.02
CA PHE A 728 2.12 22.02 -0.96
C PHE A 728 1.49 21.93 -2.35
N LEU A 729 1.80 22.90 -3.21
CA LEU A 729 1.29 22.98 -4.57
C LEU A 729 2.41 22.71 -5.57
N SER A 730 2.12 21.85 -6.55
CA SER A 730 3.04 21.46 -7.63
C SER A 730 2.29 21.40 -8.95
N ALA A 731 2.98 21.06 -10.04
CA ALA A 731 2.44 21.14 -11.40
C ALA A 731 1.29 20.17 -11.65
N ARG A 732 1.36 18.96 -11.07
CA ARG A 732 0.32 17.91 -11.21
C ARG A 732 -0.47 17.67 -9.93
N ILE A 733 0.01 18.09 -8.75
CA ILE A 733 -0.62 17.79 -7.46
C ILE A 733 -0.87 18.97 -6.51
N ILE A 734 -1.82 18.71 -5.62
CA ILE A 734 -2.04 19.40 -4.35
C ILE A 734 -1.87 18.40 -3.20
N GLY A 735 -0.88 18.63 -2.34
CA GLY A 735 -0.51 17.74 -1.23
C GLY A 735 -0.64 18.40 0.14
N PHE A 736 -1.10 17.66 1.15
CA PHE A 736 -1.19 18.16 2.53
C PHE A 736 -0.34 17.32 3.49
N HIS A 737 0.37 17.99 4.39
CA HIS A 737 1.11 17.33 5.47
C HIS A 737 0.95 18.06 6.82
N ALA A 738 0.74 17.29 7.89
CA ALA A 738 0.77 17.72 9.28
C ALA A 738 1.47 16.66 10.17
N ASP A 739 2.18 17.08 11.21
CA ASP A 739 2.64 16.24 12.33
C ASP A 739 2.07 16.83 13.63
N LEU A 740 1.14 16.11 14.25
CA LEU A 740 0.52 16.49 15.52
C LEU A 740 0.79 15.41 16.56
N PHE A 741 1.60 15.74 17.57
CA PHE A 741 2.08 14.81 18.61
C PHE A 741 2.72 13.51 18.07
N GLY A 742 3.38 13.55 16.91
CA GLY A 742 3.98 12.38 16.26
C GLY A 742 3.04 11.62 15.32
N HIS A 743 1.73 11.89 15.36
CA HIS A 743 0.80 11.38 14.36
C HIS A 743 0.91 12.20 13.07
N LYS A 744 1.64 11.67 12.09
CA LYS A 744 1.78 12.27 10.77
C LYS A 744 0.54 11.99 9.92
N THR A 745 -0.12 13.06 9.47
CA THR A 745 -1.11 13.00 8.39
C THR A 745 -0.40 13.44 7.09
N LYS A 746 -0.52 12.63 6.03
CA LYS A 746 -0.03 12.95 4.68
C LYS A 746 -1.01 12.40 3.66
N PHE A 747 -1.37 13.20 2.66
CA PHE A 747 -2.05 12.76 1.45
C PHE A 747 -1.80 13.76 0.31
N PHE A 748 -2.05 13.35 -0.92
CA PHE A 748 -2.16 14.24 -2.08
C PHE A 748 -3.25 13.72 -3.03
N PHE A 749 -3.68 14.56 -3.94
CA PHE A 749 -4.52 14.22 -5.10
C PHE A 749 -4.10 15.08 -6.30
N LEU A 750 -4.51 14.67 -7.49
CA LEU A 750 -4.22 15.36 -8.75
C LEU A 750 -5.04 16.65 -8.86
N TRP A 751 -4.60 17.60 -9.68
CA TRP A 751 -5.48 18.70 -10.11
C TRP A 751 -6.66 18.19 -10.94
N GLU A 752 -6.46 17.10 -11.69
CA GLU A 752 -7.49 16.43 -12.50
C GLU A 752 -8.50 15.60 -11.67
N ASP A 753 -8.19 15.27 -10.41
CA ASP A 753 -9.13 14.58 -9.49
C ASP A 753 -10.25 15.52 -8.98
N ILE A 754 -10.11 16.83 -9.18
CA ILE A 754 -10.97 17.87 -8.61
C ILE A 754 -12.16 18.17 -9.53
N GLU A 755 -13.36 17.98 -8.98
CA GLU A 755 -14.63 18.36 -9.61
C GLU A 755 -14.90 19.86 -9.45
N ASP A 756 -14.66 20.41 -8.26
CA ASP A 756 -15.08 21.78 -7.88
C ASP A 756 -14.22 22.35 -6.73
N ILE A 757 -14.02 23.68 -6.72
CA ILE A 757 -13.37 24.45 -5.66
C ILE A 757 -14.26 25.63 -5.22
N GLN A 758 -14.96 25.45 -4.10
CA GLN A 758 -15.87 26.46 -3.54
C GLN A 758 -15.18 27.31 -2.46
N VAL A 759 -15.52 28.59 -2.40
CA VAL A 759 -15.16 29.48 -1.27
C VAL A 759 -16.40 29.76 -0.44
N ILE A 760 -16.37 29.41 0.84
CA ILE A 760 -17.36 29.91 1.81
C ILE A 760 -16.83 31.22 2.43
N PRO A 761 -17.61 32.32 2.38
CA PRO A 761 -17.28 33.58 3.05
C PRO A 761 -16.96 33.44 4.55
N PRO A 762 -16.24 34.39 5.15
CA PRO A 762 -15.94 34.36 6.57
C PRO A 762 -17.24 34.46 7.39
N THR A 763 -17.43 33.52 8.33
CA THR A 763 -18.56 33.52 9.27
C THR A 763 -18.05 33.60 10.71
N LEU A 764 -18.94 33.91 11.66
CA LEU A 764 -18.64 33.77 13.09
C LEU A 764 -18.16 32.35 13.44
N SER A 765 -18.64 31.32 12.73
CA SER A 765 -18.21 29.92 12.90
C SER A 765 -16.82 29.58 12.31
N SER A 766 -16.22 30.48 11.54
CA SER A 766 -14.88 30.35 10.95
C SER A 766 -13.87 31.40 11.44
N MET A 767 -14.23 32.12 12.51
CA MET A 767 -13.40 33.15 13.16
C MET A 767 -12.86 34.19 12.17
N GLY A 768 -13.74 34.70 11.29
CA GLY A 768 -13.37 35.72 10.31
C GLY A 768 -12.48 35.25 9.15
N SER A 769 -12.14 33.96 9.08
CA SER A 769 -11.34 33.40 7.97
C SER A 769 -12.23 32.69 6.94
N PRO A 770 -12.03 32.92 5.61
CA PRO A 770 -12.73 32.17 4.57
C PRO A 770 -12.30 30.69 4.56
N ILE A 771 -13.14 29.84 3.96
CA ILE A 771 -12.90 28.39 3.84
C ILE A 771 -12.88 28.01 2.35
N ILE A 772 -11.78 27.39 1.90
CA ILE A 772 -11.70 26.72 0.60
C ILE A 772 -12.20 25.29 0.79
N ILE A 773 -13.17 24.87 -0.02
CA ILE A 773 -13.66 23.49 -0.11
C ILE A 773 -13.22 22.96 -1.46
N ILE A 774 -12.54 21.82 -1.47
CA ILE A 774 -12.19 21.09 -2.68
C ILE A 774 -12.99 19.80 -2.69
N THR A 775 -13.77 19.58 -3.76
CA THR A 775 -14.58 18.39 -4.00
C THR A 775 -13.89 17.53 -5.06
N LEU A 776 -13.72 16.24 -4.79
CA LEU A 776 -13.17 15.29 -5.76
C LEU A 776 -14.27 14.46 -6.43
N TRP A 777 -14.05 14.13 -7.69
CA TRP A 777 -14.93 13.27 -8.49
C TRP A 777 -15.23 11.93 -7.79
N PRO A 778 -16.41 11.32 -8.01
CA PRO A 778 -16.76 10.03 -7.42
C PRO A 778 -15.69 8.96 -7.67
N GLY A 779 -15.27 8.27 -6.61
CA GLY A 779 -14.26 7.21 -6.67
C GLY A 779 -12.79 7.67 -6.67
N LYS A 780 -12.47 8.88 -7.14
CA LYS A 780 -11.11 9.44 -7.16
C LYS A 780 -10.58 9.75 -5.75
N GLY A 781 -9.27 9.99 -5.63
CA GLY A 781 -8.64 10.42 -4.37
C GLY A 781 -8.67 9.41 -3.21
N PHE A 782 -8.79 8.09 -3.47
CA PHE A 782 -8.97 7.06 -2.43
C PHE A 782 -7.95 7.13 -1.28
N ASP A 783 -6.66 7.32 -1.59
CA ASP A 783 -5.59 7.45 -0.58
C ASP A 783 -5.81 8.66 0.35
N ALA A 784 -6.35 9.74 -0.22
CA ALA A 784 -6.68 10.98 0.46
C ALA A 784 -7.99 10.93 1.26
N ARG A 785 -8.80 9.86 1.16
CA ARG A 785 -10.05 9.66 1.93
C ARG A 785 -9.88 9.92 3.44
N HIS A 786 -8.72 9.60 3.99
CA HIS A 786 -8.40 9.87 5.39
C HIS A 786 -8.38 11.36 5.75
N GLY A 787 -8.05 12.25 4.80
CA GLY A 787 -8.00 13.70 4.97
C GLY A 787 -9.36 14.40 4.85
N ALA A 788 -10.31 13.80 4.12
CA ALA A 788 -11.64 14.38 3.87
C ALA A 788 -12.43 14.64 5.17
N ARG A 789 -13.37 15.59 5.09
CA ARG A 789 -14.27 15.96 6.21
C ARG A 789 -15.59 15.20 6.14
N THR A 790 -16.17 15.14 4.95
CA THR A 790 -17.41 14.44 4.60
C THR A 790 -17.17 13.59 3.35
N GLN A 791 -17.98 12.55 3.23
CA GLN A 791 -18.24 11.88 1.98
C GLN A 791 -19.72 12.13 1.67
N ASP A 792 -20.05 12.56 0.46
CA ASP A 792 -21.44 12.78 0.03
C ASP A 792 -22.12 11.45 -0.31
N ASP A 793 -23.44 11.46 -0.52
CA ASP A 793 -24.22 10.24 -0.81
C ASP A 793 -23.85 9.60 -2.17
N GLU A 794 -23.32 10.35 -3.15
CA GLU A 794 -22.74 9.78 -4.38
C GLU A 794 -21.29 9.29 -4.19
N GLY A 795 -20.74 9.36 -2.97
CA GLY A 795 -19.42 8.88 -2.61
C GLY A 795 -18.27 9.87 -2.81
N ARG A 796 -18.55 11.11 -3.24
CA ARG A 796 -17.58 12.21 -3.44
C ARG A 796 -16.84 12.61 -2.16
N LEU A 797 -15.60 13.07 -2.27
CA LEU A 797 -14.75 13.44 -1.12
C LEU A 797 -14.56 14.96 -1.01
N LYS A 798 -14.92 15.55 0.13
CA LYS A 798 -14.80 17.00 0.38
C LYS A 798 -13.72 17.35 1.41
N PHE A 799 -12.79 18.20 1.00
CA PHE A 799 -11.65 18.68 1.80
C PHE A 799 -11.84 20.16 2.13
N HIS A 800 -11.94 20.49 3.42
CA HIS A 800 -12.17 21.87 3.87
C HIS A 800 -10.88 22.45 4.48
N PHE A 801 -10.27 23.41 3.79
CA PHE A 801 -9.10 24.15 4.24
C PHE A 801 -9.48 25.56 4.70
N HIS A 802 -9.00 25.98 5.86
CA HIS A 802 -9.32 27.30 6.44
C HIS A 802 -8.11 27.94 7.12
N SER A 803 -8.27 29.20 7.52
CA SER A 803 -7.29 29.95 8.33
C SER A 803 -5.87 29.87 7.71
N PHE A 804 -5.80 30.22 6.43
CA PHE A 804 -4.56 30.36 5.66
C PHE A 804 -3.80 31.61 6.10
N VAL A 805 -2.48 31.49 6.34
CA VAL A 805 -1.61 32.63 6.71
C VAL A 805 -1.53 33.71 5.62
N SER A 806 -1.90 33.39 4.38
CA SER A 806 -1.95 34.36 3.27
C SER A 806 -3.08 34.00 2.29
N TYR A 807 -4.33 34.02 2.78
CA TYR A 807 -5.51 33.57 2.04
C TYR A 807 -5.59 34.06 0.59
N ASN A 808 -5.49 35.37 0.34
CA ASN A 808 -5.61 35.96 -1.01
C ASN A 808 -4.53 35.48 -1.99
N VAL A 809 -3.38 35.02 -1.48
CA VAL A 809 -2.31 34.43 -2.31
C VAL A 809 -2.56 32.94 -2.52
N ALA A 810 -2.94 32.21 -1.47
CA ALA A 810 -3.28 30.80 -1.54
C ALA A 810 -4.44 30.54 -2.51
N HIS A 811 -5.54 31.28 -2.37
CA HIS A 811 -6.70 31.18 -3.24
C HIS A 811 -6.34 31.41 -4.71
N ARG A 812 -5.66 32.54 -5.03
CA ARG A 812 -5.25 32.84 -6.42
C ARG A 812 -4.31 31.78 -7.00
N THR A 813 -3.34 31.26 -6.26
CA THR A 813 -2.45 30.20 -6.75
C THR A 813 -3.18 28.85 -6.92
N ILE A 814 -4.10 28.49 -6.03
CA ILE A 814 -4.90 27.25 -6.14
C ILE A 814 -5.83 27.33 -7.37
N MET A 815 -6.57 28.43 -7.51
CA MET A 815 -7.49 28.62 -8.64
C MET A 815 -6.74 28.70 -9.97
N ALA A 816 -5.60 29.41 -10.04
CA ALA A 816 -4.79 29.45 -11.27
C ALA A 816 -4.30 28.05 -11.68
N LEU A 817 -3.76 27.25 -10.75
CA LEU A 817 -3.29 25.90 -11.06
C LEU A 817 -4.43 24.96 -11.49
N TRP A 818 -5.59 25.02 -10.81
CA TRP A 818 -6.76 24.24 -11.19
C TRP A 818 -7.33 24.66 -12.56
N LYS A 819 -7.51 25.97 -12.81
CA LYS A 819 -7.92 26.50 -14.12
C LYS A 819 -6.91 26.19 -15.23
N ALA A 820 -5.61 26.15 -14.92
CA ALA A 820 -4.58 25.77 -15.88
C ALA A 820 -4.71 24.30 -16.31
N ARG A 821 -4.89 23.38 -15.34
CA ARG A 821 -4.77 21.92 -15.55
C ARG A 821 -6.07 21.15 -15.77
N ALA A 822 -7.16 21.50 -15.08
CA ALA A 822 -8.35 20.64 -15.00
C ALA A 822 -9.49 21.02 -15.96
N LEU A 823 -9.65 22.31 -16.27
CA LEU A 823 -10.73 22.80 -17.12
C LEU A 823 -10.43 22.61 -18.63
N THR A 824 -11.44 22.27 -19.43
CA THR A 824 -11.34 22.33 -20.91
C THR A 824 -11.30 23.78 -21.40
N PRO A 825 -10.86 24.05 -22.65
CA PRO A 825 -10.89 25.40 -23.21
C PRO A 825 -12.29 26.03 -23.19
N GLU A 826 -13.38 25.26 -23.38
CA GLU A 826 -14.75 25.80 -23.33
C GLU A 826 -15.13 26.26 -21.91
N GLN A 827 -14.83 25.44 -20.89
CA GLN A 827 -15.10 25.76 -19.49
C GLN A 827 -14.30 26.98 -19.01
N LYS A 828 -13.10 27.20 -19.54
CA LYS A 828 -12.27 28.38 -19.23
C LYS A 828 -12.87 29.68 -19.76
N VAL A 829 -13.67 29.63 -20.84
CA VAL A 829 -14.39 30.81 -21.35
C VAL A 829 -15.56 31.12 -20.42
N GLN A 830 -16.45 30.15 -20.17
CA GLN A 830 -17.63 30.32 -19.31
C GLN A 830 -17.28 30.89 -17.94
N ILE A 831 -16.26 30.35 -17.26
CA ILE A 831 -15.84 30.79 -15.92
C ILE A 831 -15.08 32.14 -15.97
N ALA A 832 -14.53 32.55 -17.12
CA ALA A 832 -13.96 33.89 -17.29
C ALA A 832 -15.05 34.95 -17.51
N ASP A 833 -16.12 34.60 -18.22
CA ASP A 833 -17.29 35.44 -18.40
C ASP A 833 -18.00 35.67 -17.05
N GLU A 834 -18.25 34.60 -16.28
CA GLU A 834 -18.80 34.67 -14.91
C GLU A 834 -17.93 35.50 -13.94
N GLU A 835 -16.61 35.34 -13.97
CA GLU A 835 -15.70 36.17 -13.16
C GLU A 835 -15.71 37.64 -13.62
N SER A 836 -16.01 37.94 -14.88
CA SER A 836 -16.12 39.33 -15.34
C SER A 836 -17.33 40.03 -14.72
N GLU A 837 -18.51 39.40 -14.78
CA GLU A 837 -19.76 39.94 -14.21
C GLU A 837 -19.69 40.11 -12.69
N ALA A 838 -19.06 39.14 -12.00
CA ALA A 838 -18.88 39.18 -10.55
C ALA A 838 -17.98 40.33 -10.07
N ASN A 839 -17.02 40.80 -10.89
CA ASN A 839 -16.19 41.95 -10.53
C ASN A 839 -16.92 43.28 -10.73
N THR A 840 -17.74 43.42 -11.78
CA THR A 840 -18.54 44.65 -12.02
C THR A 840 -19.52 44.93 -10.89
N ALA A 841 -20.21 43.89 -10.39
CA ALA A 841 -21.16 44.03 -9.29
C ALA A 841 -20.53 44.56 -7.99
N VAL A 842 -19.27 44.20 -7.71
CA VAL A 842 -18.55 44.64 -6.50
C VAL A 842 -18.08 46.10 -6.62
N GLU A 843 -17.81 46.61 -7.82
CA GLU A 843 -17.49 48.04 -8.01
C GLU A 843 -18.73 48.94 -7.89
N GLU A 844 -19.92 48.49 -8.32
CA GLU A 844 -21.17 49.22 -8.10
C GLU A 844 -21.55 49.28 -6.61
N GLU A 845 -21.44 48.16 -5.87
CA GLU A 845 -21.78 48.12 -4.44
C GLU A 845 -20.86 49.02 -3.59
N ALA A 846 -19.58 49.14 -3.97
CA ALA A 846 -18.60 50.01 -3.32
C ALA A 846 -18.86 51.51 -3.53
N LEU A 847 -19.50 51.89 -4.65
CA LEU A 847 -19.77 53.29 -4.97
C LEU A 847 -21.00 53.85 -4.21
N ALA A 848 -21.90 52.97 -3.77
CA ALA A 848 -23.18 53.35 -3.16
C ALA A 848 -23.10 53.84 -1.70
N GLN A 849 -21.96 53.73 -1.01
CA GLN A 849 -21.84 53.95 0.44
C GLN A 849 -20.99 55.17 0.85
N ASN A 850 -21.26 56.36 0.28
CA ASN A 850 -20.58 57.61 0.68
C ASN A 850 -21.49 58.86 0.65
N LEU A 851 -22.18 59.16 1.77
CA LEU A 851 -22.67 60.50 2.15
C LEU A 851 -23.06 60.50 3.65
N PRO A 852 -22.86 61.59 4.43
CA PRO A 852 -22.99 61.57 5.89
C PRO A 852 -24.26 62.26 6.44
N ALA A 853 -24.62 61.93 7.69
CA ALA A 853 -25.59 62.63 8.53
C ALA A 853 -25.15 62.62 10.01
N THR A 854 -25.69 63.52 10.82
CA THR A 854 -25.15 63.94 12.14
C THR A 854 -25.94 63.42 13.35
N ASP A 855 -25.41 63.72 14.54
CA ASP A 855 -25.87 63.33 15.88
C ASP A 855 -27.26 63.89 16.29
N GLU A 856 -27.97 63.18 17.19
CA GLU A 856 -28.47 63.72 18.48
C GLU A 856 -29.04 62.60 19.42
N GLU A 857 -29.68 62.97 20.55
CA GLU A 857 -29.56 62.26 21.85
C GLU A 857 -30.83 61.60 22.48
N VAL A 858 -30.60 60.48 23.20
CA VAL A 858 -31.08 60.15 24.59
C VAL A 858 -32.53 59.63 24.93
N GLU A 859 -32.55 58.69 25.90
CA GLU A 859 -33.67 58.16 26.77
C GLU A 859 -34.85 57.34 26.14
N ALA A 860 -35.54 56.40 26.83
CA ALA A 860 -35.58 56.02 28.26
C ALA A 860 -35.92 54.53 28.58
N LYS A 861 -35.33 54.02 29.68
CA LYS A 861 -35.84 53.15 30.79
C LYS A 861 -36.95 52.06 30.62
N SER A 862 -36.70 50.91 31.29
CA SER A 862 -37.65 50.05 32.08
C SER A 862 -38.75 49.25 31.33
N GLN A 863 -39.36 48.15 31.84
CA GLN A 863 -39.24 47.30 33.05
C GLN A 863 -39.72 45.87 32.63
N ALA A 864 -39.02 44.75 32.85
CA ALA A 864 -38.89 43.93 34.09
C ALA A 864 -39.93 42.80 34.27
N VAL A 865 -39.52 41.72 34.98
CA VAL A 865 -40.29 40.93 35.99
C VAL A 865 -41.37 39.93 35.47
N ASP A 866 -41.46 38.67 35.93
CA ASP A 866 -40.64 37.84 36.88
C ASP A 866 -40.76 36.31 36.52
N GLU A 867 -40.69 35.23 37.34
CA GLU A 867 -40.70 34.98 38.81
C GLU A 867 -40.04 33.59 39.15
N GLU A 868 -39.28 33.49 40.26
CA GLU A 868 -39.19 32.41 41.30
C GLU A 868 -39.25 30.85 41.03
N SER A 869 -38.85 29.93 41.95
CA SER A 869 -38.08 29.97 43.24
C SER A 869 -37.55 28.59 43.74
N GLU A 870 -36.55 28.62 44.66
CA GLU A 870 -36.18 27.67 45.75
C GLU A 870 -35.93 26.14 45.47
N ALA A 871 -35.27 25.32 46.33
CA ALA A 871 -34.78 25.49 47.71
C ALA A 871 -33.48 24.72 48.09
N LYS A 872 -32.84 25.23 49.16
CA LYS A 872 -31.69 24.82 50.00
C LYS A 872 -31.36 23.32 50.25
N SER A 873 -30.06 23.03 50.48
CA SER A 873 -29.60 22.34 51.71
C SER A 873 -28.13 22.70 52.07
N LEU A 874 -27.69 22.54 53.33
CA LEU A 874 -26.38 22.99 53.84
C LEU A 874 -25.29 21.90 53.85
N ARG A 875 -24.00 22.30 53.84
CA ARG A 875 -22.97 21.81 54.79
C ARG A 875 -21.60 22.54 54.73
N THR A 876 -21.13 22.91 55.93
CA THR A 876 -19.72 22.98 56.43
C THR A 876 -18.66 23.80 55.68
N GLU A 877 -17.88 24.58 56.44
CA GLU A 877 -16.84 25.51 55.99
C GLU A 877 -15.41 24.88 55.84
N GLU A 878 -14.46 25.73 55.44
CA GLU A 878 -12.98 25.59 55.50
C GLU A 878 -12.26 24.62 54.55
N SER A 879 -12.02 25.06 53.29
CA SER A 879 -10.71 24.92 52.61
C SER A 879 -10.66 25.72 51.27
N GLY A 880 -11.03 27.00 51.27
CA GLY A 880 -11.06 27.83 50.05
C GLY A 880 -9.67 28.09 49.44
N SER A 881 -9.57 28.05 48.10
CA SER A 881 -8.34 28.40 47.36
C SER A 881 -8.18 29.91 47.23
N PHE A 882 -6.96 30.44 47.39
CA PHE A 882 -6.78 31.89 47.59
C PHE A 882 -6.77 32.71 46.30
N LEU A 883 -6.52 32.06 45.15
CA LEU A 883 -6.44 32.69 43.82
C LEU A 883 -7.80 32.70 43.08
N GLY A 884 -8.93 32.58 43.79
CA GLY A 884 -10.28 32.59 43.21
C GLY A 884 -10.62 31.34 42.38
N VAL A 885 -10.14 30.17 42.81
CA VAL A 885 -10.18 28.91 42.04
C VAL A 885 -11.15 27.89 42.65
N GLU A 886 -12.38 28.31 42.98
CA GLU A 886 -13.36 27.44 43.63
C GLU A 886 -13.97 26.40 42.65
N ASP A 887 -14.04 26.73 41.35
CA ASP A 887 -14.66 25.88 40.31
C ASP A 887 -13.75 24.81 39.67
N VAL A 888 -12.43 24.83 39.91
CA VAL A 888 -11.51 23.89 39.22
C VAL A 888 -11.29 22.62 40.03
N ASN A 889 -11.94 21.54 39.62
CA ASN A 889 -11.78 20.21 40.21
C ASN A 889 -10.31 19.74 40.15
N MET A 890 -9.66 19.72 41.31
CA MET A 890 -8.26 19.35 41.51
C MET A 890 -8.10 17.85 41.74
N SER A 891 -7.20 17.21 40.99
CA SER A 891 -6.84 15.79 41.14
C SER A 891 -5.42 15.63 41.68
N MET A 892 -5.19 14.75 42.65
CA MET A 892 -3.82 14.40 43.05
C MET A 892 -3.13 13.66 41.90
N VAL A 893 -2.02 14.20 41.40
CA VAL A 893 -1.27 13.62 40.26
C VAL A 893 0.07 13.04 40.67
N TYR A 894 0.69 13.51 41.74
CA TYR A 894 1.97 13.00 42.21
C TYR A 894 2.03 13.00 43.73
N SER A 895 2.63 11.97 44.32
CA SER A 895 3.10 12.00 45.69
C SER A 895 4.39 11.20 45.80
N SER A 896 5.31 11.69 46.63
CA SER A 896 6.56 11.01 46.97
C SER A 896 7.05 11.51 48.32
N ILE A 897 7.80 10.65 49.01
CA ILE A 897 8.71 11.05 50.07
C ILE A 897 10.07 11.31 49.40
N LEU A 898 10.78 12.37 49.80
CA LEU A 898 12.15 12.66 49.36
C LEU A 898 13.11 12.65 50.56
N SER A 899 14.36 12.25 50.32
CA SER A 899 15.37 12.08 51.38
C SER A 899 16.12 13.38 51.70
N LEU A 900 15.40 14.49 51.80
CA LEU A 900 15.95 15.83 52.06
C LEU A 900 15.02 16.65 53.00
N PRO A 901 15.55 17.62 53.78
CA PRO A 901 14.72 18.44 54.66
C PRO A 901 13.77 19.36 53.88
N THR A 902 12.59 19.67 54.42
CA THR A 902 11.67 20.67 53.82
C THR A 902 12.34 22.03 53.62
N SER A 903 13.27 22.42 54.49
CA SER A 903 14.05 23.67 54.33
C SER A 903 14.92 23.67 53.06
N PHE A 904 15.44 22.52 52.62
CA PHE A 904 16.15 22.37 51.36
C PHE A 904 15.17 22.19 50.18
N PHE A 905 14.04 21.51 50.37
CA PHE A 905 13.01 21.44 49.32
C PHE A 905 12.56 22.84 48.87
N MET A 906 12.38 23.74 49.83
CA MET A 906 11.99 25.13 49.56
C MET A 906 13.08 25.96 48.86
N GLU A 907 14.30 25.47 48.67
CA GLU A 907 15.29 26.12 47.77
C GLU A 907 14.79 26.17 46.32
N LEU A 908 14.06 25.14 45.87
CA LEU A 908 13.38 25.13 44.56
C LEU A 908 12.36 26.28 44.39
N PHE A 909 11.93 26.89 45.50
CA PHE A 909 10.98 28.00 45.53
C PHE A 909 11.57 29.28 46.14
N ARG A 910 12.88 29.37 46.38
CA ARG A 910 13.52 30.54 47.00
C ARG A 910 14.00 31.59 45.99
N GLY A 911 14.16 31.24 44.71
CA GLY A 911 14.87 32.08 43.73
C GLY A 911 16.40 31.98 43.83
N SER A 912 16.93 30.97 44.52
CA SER A 912 18.37 30.77 44.68
C SER A 912 19.01 30.15 43.43
N GLU A 913 20.35 30.04 43.45
CA GLU A 913 21.10 29.36 42.39
C GLU A 913 20.78 27.84 42.33
N ILE A 914 20.05 27.27 43.30
CA ILE A 914 19.49 25.91 43.20
C ILE A 914 18.21 25.94 42.34
N ASP A 915 17.28 26.85 42.62
CA ASP A 915 16.05 27.10 41.82
C ASP A 915 16.39 27.19 40.32
N ARG A 916 17.35 28.07 39.96
CA ARG A 916 17.82 28.25 38.57
C ARG A 916 18.43 26.97 37.97
N ARG A 917 19.35 26.31 38.68
CA ARG A 917 20.03 25.11 38.14
C ARG A 917 19.09 23.91 37.99
N VAL A 918 18.13 23.72 38.89
CA VAL A 918 17.12 22.65 38.76
C VAL A 918 16.22 22.93 37.55
N MET A 919 15.77 24.18 37.36
CA MET A 919 14.96 24.56 36.20
C MET A 919 15.71 24.41 34.86
N GLU A 920 16.97 24.83 34.78
CA GLU A 920 17.78 24.65 33.56
C GLU A 920 18.10 23.17 33.27
N ARG A 921 18.45 22.37 34.30
CA ARG A 921 18.68 20.92 34.15
C ARG A 921 17.41 20.15 33.82
N THR A 922 16.23 20.66 34.19
CA THR A 922 14.92 20.16 33.73
C THR A 922 14.44 20.79 32.42
N GLY A 923 15.31 21.51 31.71
CA GLY A 923 15.09 21.98 30.33
C GLY A 923 14.13 23.17 30.19
N CYS A 924 13.94 23.93 31.28
CA CYS A 924 13.35 25.26 31.25
C CYS A 924 14.46 26.27 30.90
N LEU A 925 14.52 26.68 29.63
CA LEU A 925 15.48 27.67 29.12
C LEU A 925 15.03 29.09 29.49
N ASN A 926 16.00 29.99 29.62
CA ASN A 926 15.78 31.42 29.91
C ASN A 926 14.91 31.64 31.16
N TYR A 927 15.14 30.87 32.22
CA TYR A 927 14.37 30.95 33.45
C TYR A 927 14.65 32.26 34.21
N THR A 928 13.61 33.06 34.41
CA THR A 928 13.64 34.31 35.18
C THR A 928 12.48 34.36 36.17
N HIS A 929 12.68 35.09 37.28
CA HIS A 929 11.69 35.21 38.35
C HIS A 929 11.70 36.62 38.95
N THR A 930 10.56 37.05 39.50
CA THR A 930 10.49 38.22 40.39
C THR A 930 10.93 37.84 41.80
N PRO A 931 11.32 38.80 42.65
CA PRO A 931 11.34 38.57 44.11
C PRO A 931 9.96 38.13 44.62
N TRP A 932 9.96 37.59 45.84
CA TRP A 932 8.74 37.28 46.57
C TRP A 932 8.18 38.56 47.23
N GLU A 933 6.98 38.95 46.84
CA GLU A 933 6.24 40.08 47.40
C GLU A 933 5.20 39.59 48.41
N SER A 934 4.95 40.33 49.48
CA SER A 934 3.94 39.97 50.49
C SER A 934 2.58 40.50 50.04
N GLU A 935 1.61 39.60 49.83
CA GLU A 935 0.27 39.98 49.36
C GLU A 935 -0.68 40.20 50.55
N LYS A 936 -0.59 39.34 51.56
CA LYS A 936 -1.26 39.43 52.87
C LYS A 936 -0.33 38.88 53.95
N ALA A 937 -0.75 38.86 55.21
CA ALA A 937 0.02 38.24 56.30
C ALA A 937 0.29 36.75 56.00
N ASP A 938 1.54 36.31 56.15
CA ASP A 938 2.04 34.95 55.85
C ASP A 938 1.75 34.40 54.43
N VAL A 939 1.35 35.25 53.48
CA VAL A 939 1.11 34.90 52.07
C VAL A 939 1.99 35.73 51.15
N TYR A 940 2.81 35.05 50.35
CA TYR A 940 3.74 35.67 49.40
C TYR A 940 3.47 35.23 47.97
N GLN A 941 3.69 36.11 47.00
CA GLN A 941 3.53 35.84 45.56
C GLN A 941 4.82 36.17 44.79
N ARG A 942 5.10 35.45 43.70
CA ARG A 942 6.09 35.78 42.67
C ARG A 942 5.60 35.40 41.27
N GLN A 943 6.18 36.02 40.25
CA GLN A 943 5.99 35.65 38.84
C GLN A 943 7.25 35.00 38.27
N LEU A 944 7.06 34.05 37.36
CA LEU A 944 8.10 33.29 36.65
C LEU A 944 7.90 33.41 35.13
N TYR A 945 9.00 33.42 34.39
CA TYR A 945 9.01 33.23 32.94
C TYR A 945 10.07 32.21 32.52
N TYR A 946 9.73 31.33 31.58
CA TYR A 946 10.68 30.41 30.94
C TYR A 946 10.17 29.87 29.60
N LYS A 947 11.05 29.20 28.85
CA LYS A 947 10.76 28.60 27.55
C LYS A 947 11.26 27.17 27.46
N PHE A 948 10.45 26.25 26.96
CA PHE A 948 10.86 24.84 26.89
C PHE A 948 11.96 24.58 25.84
N ASP A 949 12.93 23.74 26.19
CA ASP A 949 13.85 23.13 25.22
C ASP A 949 13.08 22.30 24.18
N LYS A 950 13.57 22.25 22.93
CA LYS A 950 13.08 21.35 21.87
C LYS A 950 13.07 19.88 22.30
N ARG A 951 13.97 19.49 23.21
CA ARG A 951 14.05 18.15 23.82
C ARG A 951 12.82 17.79 24.68
N ILE A 952 12.08 18.79 25.16
CA ILE A 952 10.91 18.62 26.05
C ILE A 952 9.61 19.04 25.35
N SER A 953 9.64 20.16 24.62
CA SER A 953 8.53 20.60 23.77
C SER A 953 9.03 20.92 22.37
N ARG A 954 8.61 20.12 21.38
CA ARG A 954 8.94 20.32 19.96
C ARG A 954 8.62 21.75 19.47
N TYR A 955 7.61 22.39 20.07
CA TYR A 955 7.12 23.71 19.73
C TYR A 955 7.85 24.87 20.44
N ARG A 956 8.78 24.59 21.39
CA ARG A 956 9.42 25.59 22.26
C ARG A 956 8.42 26.55 22.92
N GLY A 957 7.35 25.99 23.50
CA GLY A 957 6.31 26.79 24.17
C GLY A 957 6.88 27.70 25.26
N GLU A 958 6.34 28.92 25.32
CA GLU A 958 6.67 29.92 26.35
C GLU A 958 5.70 29.81 27.53
N VAL A 959 6.22 30.10 28.72
CA VAL A 959 5.52 29.88 29.99
C VAL A 959 5.62 31.13 30.84
N THR A 960 4.48 31.61 31.32
CA THR A 960 4.41 32.57 32.44
C THR A 960 3.70 31.89 33.59
N SER A 961 4.35 31.74 34.75
CA SER A 961 3.79 31.10 35.94
C SER A 961 3.61 32.13 37.05
N THR A 962 2.45 32.15 37.70
CA THR A 962 2.29 32.87 38.98
C THR A 962 2.36 31.85 40.10
N GLN A 963 3.27 32.04 41.06
CA GLN A 963 3.42 31.18 42.23
C GLN A 963 3.08 31.96 43.50
N GLN A 964 2.22 31.39 44.34
CA GLN A 964 1.85 31.92 45.65
C GLN A 964 2.21 30.86 46.71
N LYS A 965 2.73 31.28 47.88
CA LYS A 965 3.08 30.36 48.98
C LYS A 965 2.56 30.85 50.32
N SER A 966 2.17 29.90 51.15
CA SER A 966 1.73 30.10 52.54
C SER A 966 2.18 28.95 53.44
N ARG A 967 2.06 29.13 54.76
CA ARG A 967 2.28 28.05 55.74
C ARG A 967 1.03 27.19 55.88
N LEU A 968 1.22 25.90 56.11
CA LEU A 968 0.11 24.96 56.28
C LEU A 968 -0.47 25.02 57.71
N SER A 969 -1.76 25.29 57.83
CA SER A 969 -2.46 25.39 59.11
C SER A 969 -2.28 24.14 59.98
N GLY A 970 -1.65 24.30 61.15
CA GLY A 970 -1.51 23.23 62.15
C GLY A 970 -0.37 22.22 61.93
N LYS A 971 0.50 22.39 60.94
CA LYS A 971 1.66 21.50 60.68
C LYS A 971 2.96 22.26 60.40
N GLN A 972 4.10 21.58 60.55
CA GLN A 972 5.34 22.02 59.91
C GLN A 972 5.29 21.64 58.42
N GLY A 973 4.95 22.62 57.58
CA GLY A 973 4.76 22.42 56.16
C GLY A 973 4.45 23.71 55.39
N TRP A 974 4.59 23.63 54.07
CA TRP A 974 4.33 24.71 53.12
C TRP A 974 3.28 24.29 52.09
N LEU A 975 2.44 25.25 51.72
CA LEU A 975 1.56 25.17 50.57
C LEU A 975 2.10 26.12 49.50
N ILE A 976 2.21 25.65 48.26
CA ILE A 976 2.53 26.47 47.08
C ILE A 976 1.43 26.24 46.04
N GLU A 977 0.71 27.29 45.68
CA GLU A 977 -0.21 27.28 44.53
C GLU A 977 0.50 27.89 43.32
N GLU A 978 0.34 27.29 42.14
CA GLU A 978 0.96 27.71 40.90
C GLU A 978 -0.06 27.72 39.75
N ILE A 979 -0.23 28.88 39.12
CA ILE A 979 -1.02 29.05 37.90
C ILE A 979 -0.05 29.23 36.73
N MET A 980 0.21 28.12 36.02
CA MET A 980 1.09 28.07 34.87
C MET A 980 0.31 28.36 33.59
N THR A 981 0.57 29.50 32.95
CA THR A 981 -0.01 29.87 31.65
C THR A 981 0.98 29.54 30.53
N LEU A 982 0.55 28.69 29.61
CA LEU A 982 1.30 28.28 28.43
C LEU A 982 0.83 29.05 27.20
N HIS A 983 1.75 29.68 26.46
CA HIS A 983 1.44 30.53 25.31
C HIS A 983 1.67 29.84 23.97
N GLY A 984 0.84 30.18 22.98
CA GLY A 984 0.98 29.69 21.60
C GLY A 984 0.60 28.22 21.43
N ILE A 985 -0.30 27.69 22.28
CA ILE A 985 -0.74 26.30 22.23
C ILE A 985 -1.89 26.13 21.23
N PRO A 986 -1.81 25.17 20.28
CA PRO A 986 -2.93 24.82 19.42
C PRO A 986 -4.16 24.40 20.25
N LEU A 987 -5.33 24.95 19.91
CA LEU A 987 -6.62 24.75 20.61
C LEU A 987 -6.75 25.45 21.98
N GLY A 988 -5.93 26.44 22.33
CA GLY A 988 -6.07 27.19 23.59
C GLY A 988 -7.44 27.84 23.82
N ASP A 989 -8.20 28.14 22.76
CA ASP A 989 -9.58 28.71 22.83
C ASP A 989 -10.63 27.81 23.51
N TYR A 990 -10.21 26.63 23.97
CA TYR A 990 -10.99 25.66 24.75
C TYR A 990 -10.56 25.65 26.25
N PHE A 991 -9.57 26.46 26.68
CA PHE A 991 -8.86 26.31 27.97
C PHE A 991 -8.36 27.62 28.64
N THR A 992 -9.27 28.50 29.07
CA THR A 992 -8.92 29.74 29.80
C THR A 992 -10.01 30.08 30.81
N VAL A 993 -9.71 30.91 31.82
CA VAL A 993 -10.74 31.62 32.61
C VAL A 993 -10.41 33.11 32.67
N SER A 994 -11.43 33.93 32.54
CA SER A 994 -11.34 35.39 32.57
C SER A 994 -11.18 35.91 34.00
N THR A 995 -10.06 36.53 34.33
CA THR A 995 -9.93 37.31 35.57
C THR A 995 -10.69 38.63 35.43
N LEU A 996 -11.93 38.66 35.92
CA LEU A 996 -12.86 39.79 35.78
C LEU A 996 -12.52 40.95 36.73
N HIS A 997 -11.52 41.77 36.37
CA HIS A 997 -11.52 43.25 36.47
C HIS A 997 -10.16 43.82 36.04
N PRO A 998 -10.05 44.46 34.86
CA PRO A 998 -8.94 45.35 34.56
C PRO A 998 -9.22 46.75 35.14
N PHE A 999 -8.33 47.26 35.98
CA PHE A 999 -8.31 48.68 36.32
C PHE A 999 -8.05 49.53 35.05
N HIS A 1000 -8.72 50.67 34.92
CA HIS A 1000 -8.58 51.56 33.77
C HIS A 1000 -7.12 52.02 33.54
N CYS A 1001 -6.59 51.73 32.35
CA CYS A 1001 -5.41 52.39 31.77
C CYS A 1001 -5.63 52.50 30.25
N SER A 1002 -5.77 53.71 29.73
CA SER A 1002 -6.39 53.97 28.42
C SER A 1002 -5.37 54.03 27.27
N PHE A 1003 -5.10 52.91 26.59
CA PHE A 1003 -4.34 52.88 25.33
C PHE A 1003 -4.89 51.83 24.32
N PRO A 1004 -5.69 52.23 23.30
CA PRO A 1004 -6.44 51.30 22.44
C PRO A 1004 -5.61 50.32 21.58
N ILE A 1005 -4.31 50.57 21.40
CA ILE A 1005 -3.49 49.88 20.39
C ILE A 1005 -2.94 48.53 20.90
N LEU A 1006 -2.93 48.28 22.22
CA LEU A 1006 -2.28 47.09 22.80
C LEU A 1006 -3.20 45.87 22.95
N ASP A 1007 -4.50 46.06 23.17
CA ASP A 1007 -5.42 44.93 23.41
C ASP A 1007 -5.78 44.17 22.12
N ALA A 1008 -5.73 44.83 20.96
CA ALA A 1008 -5.82 44.16 19.65
C ALA A 1008 -4.72 43.09 19.44
N PHE A 1009 -3.55 43.26 20.07
CA PHE A 1009 -2.48 42.25 20.05
C PHE A 1009 -2.65 41.14 21.10
N ARG A 1010 -3.50 41.33 22.11
CA ARG A 1010 -3.70 40.34 23.19
C ARG A 1010 -4.73 39.26 22.85
N SER A 1011 -5.68 39.53 21.95
CA SER A 1011 -6.70 38.57 21.52
C SER A 1011 -6.21 37.50 20.53
N LEU A 1012 -5.02 37.67 19.96
CA LEU A 1012 -4.45 36.80 18.91
C LEU A 1012 -3.57 35.63 19.44
N LEU A 1013 -3.42 35.48 20.76
CA LEU A 1013 -2.56 34.46 21.36
C LEU A 1013 -3.36 33.45 22.18
N THR A 1014 -3.47 32.23 21.66
CA THR A 1014 -4.08 31.09 22.36
C THR A 1014 -3.26 30.73 23.61
N ARG A 1015 -3.93 30.73 24.76
CA ARG A 1015 -3.35 30.39 26.06
C ARG A 1015 -3.96 29.10 26.60
N LEU A 1016 -3.21 28.37 27.40
CA LEU A 1016 -3.68 27.24 28.21
C LEU A 1016 -3.25 27.50 29.65
N GLN A 1017 -4.22 27.66 30.56
CA GLN A 1017 -3.98 27.76 32.00
C GLN A 1017 -4.03 26.38 32.65
N LEU A 1018 -3.01 26.08 33.46
CA LEU A 1018 -2.85 24.85 34.23
C LEU A 1018 -2.63 25.22 35.71
N HIS A 1019 -3.43 24.64 36.59
CA HIS A 1019 -3.38 24.91 38.02
C HIS A 1019 -2.65 23.75 38.72
N LEU A 1020 -1.67 24.06 39.55
CA LEU A 1020 -0.92 23.12 40.36
C LEU A 1020 -0.95 23.58 41.83
N ARG A 1021 -0.98 22.61 42.75
CA ARG A 1021 -0.88 22.86 44.19
C ARG A 1021 0.09 21.84 44.79
N TYR A 1022 1.22 22.33 45.30
CA TYR A 1022 2.24 21.54 46.00
C TYR A 1022 2.01 21.68 47.51
N GLN A 1023 1.80 20.56 48.19
CA GLN A 1023 1.75 20.46 49.65
C GLN A 1023 2.99 19.72 50.12
N VAL A 1024 3.76 20.35 51.01
CA VAL A 1024 5.06 19.85 51.50
C VAL A 1024 4.99 19.78 53.02
N GLU A 1025 5.23 18.62 53.60
CA GLU A 1025 5.18 18.39 55.05
C GLU A 1025 6.46 17.69 55.53
N ASP A 1026 6.97 18.06 56.70
CA ASP A 1026 8.08 17.35 57.35
C ASP A 1026 7.63 15.96 57.84
N LEU A 1027 8.49 14.95 57.71
CA LEU A 1027 8.18 13.60 58.20
C LEU A 1027 8.10 13.55 59.73
N PRO A 1028 7.08 12.90 60.33
CA PRO A 1028 6.88 12.88 61.79
C PRO A 1028 7.81 11.90 62.54
N SER A 1029 9.03 11.65 62.04
CA SER A 1029 9.97 10.67 62.61
C SER A 1029 11.43 11.16 62.56
N ARG A 1030 12.36 10.44 63.21
CA ARG A 1030 13.80 10.79 63.28
C ARG A 1030 14.55 10.76 61.94
N SER A 1031 13.89 10.40 60.84
CA SER A 1031 14.44 10.43 59.48
C SER A 1031 14.38 11.84 58.88
N VAL A 1032 15.51 12.39 58.43
CA VAL A 1032 15.53 13.64 57.64
C VAL A 1032 14.91 13.37 56.26
N GLY A 1033 13.74 13.95 56.02
CA GLY A 1033 13.01 13.81 54.76
C GLY A 1033 11.68 14.57 54.79
N CYS A 1034 11.11 14.82 53.61
CA CYS A 1034 9.83 15.50 53.45
C CYS A 1034 8.85 14.69 52.61
N SER A 1035 7.56 14.84 52.92
CA SER A 1035 6.44 14.28 52.17
C SER A 1035 5.87 15.34 51.24
N ILE A 1036 5.78 15.03 49.94
CA ILE A 1036 5.25 15.94 48.92
C ILE A 1036 4.02 15.32 48.27
N GLN A 1037 2.99 16.14 48.12
CA GLN A 1037 1.79 15.86 47.34
C GLN A 1037 1.57 16.98 46.33
N VAL A 1038 1.31 16.65 45.07
CA VAL A 1038 1.04 17.61 44.00
C VAL A 1038 -0.32 17.32 43.40
N TYR A 1039 -1.21 18.30 43.52
CA TYR A 1039 -2.54 18.32 42.93
C TYR A 1039 -2.52 19.17 41.64
N PHE A 1040 -3.41 18.86 40.71
CA PHE A 1040 -3.47 19.44 39.38
C PHE A 1040 -4.90 19.53 38.86
N GLY A 1041 -5.21 20.67 38.24
CA GLY A 1041 -6.51 21.00 37.66
C GLY A 1041 -6.39 21.69 36.29
N ILE A 1042 -7.41 21.50 35.46
CA ILE A 1042 -7.54 22.13 34.13
C ILE A 1042 -8.94 22.74 34.04
N ALA A 1043 -9.02 24.05 33.78
CA ALA A 1043 -10.27 24.71 33.41
C ALA A 1043 -10.57 24.54 31.91
N TRP A 1044 -11.85 24.37 31.55
CA TRP A 1044 -12.29 24.11 30.18
C TRP A 1044 -13.39 25.09 29.77
N LEU A 1045 -13.14 25.93 28.77
CA LEU A 1045 -14.13 26.86 28.19
C LEU A 1045 -15.21 26.15 27.37
N LYS A 1046 -14.82 25.06 26.69
CA LYS A 1046 -15.64 24.43 25.65
C LYS A 1046 -15.53 22.91 25.75
N TYR A 1047 -16.68 22.25 25.86
CA TYR A 1047 -16.75 20.80 25.92
C TYR A 1047 -16.13 20.15 24.68
N THR A 1048 -15.33 19.10 24.89
CA THR A 1048 -14.79 18.28 23.80
C THR A 1048 -14.78 16.82 24.18
N ARG A 1049 -15.27 15.97 23.27
CA ARG A 1049 -15.24 14.50 23.39
C ARG A 1049 -13.83 13.91 23.63
N HIS A 1050 -12.76 14.68 23.44
CA HIS A 1050 -11.38 14.27 23.67
C HIS A 1050 -10.82 14.75 25.04
N GLN A 1051 -11.62 15.43 25.87
CA GLN A 1051 -11.25 16.00 27.17
C GLN A 1051 -10.51 14.99 28.07
N LYS A 1052 -11.06 13.77 28.24
CA LYS A 1052 -10.44 12.69 29.02
C LYS A 1052 -9.08 12.25 28.46
N ARG A 1053 -8.89 12.21 27.13
CA ARG A 1053 -7.62 11.83 26.49
C ARG A 1053 -6.57 12.94 26.62
N ILE A 1054 -6.97 14.19 26.47
CA ILE A 1054 -6.08 15.36 26.61
C ILE A 1054 -5.64 15.50 28.08
N THR A 1055 -6.56 15.43 29.03
CA THR A 1055 -6.25 15.45 30.47
C THR A 1055 -5.26 14.35 30.84
N LYS A 1056 -5.51 13.09 30.43
CA LYS A 1056 -4.58 11.98 30.68
C LYS A 1056 -3.18 12.22 30.09
N ASN A 1057 -3.08 12.86 28.91
CA ASN A 1057 -1.80 13.19 28.29
C ASN A 1057 -1.07 14.28 29.09
N ILE A 1058 -1.74 15.37 29.47
CA ILE A 1058 -1.12 16.46 30.24
C ILE A 1058 -0.68 15.95 31.63
N VAL A 1059 -1.53 15.17 32.32
CA VAL A 1059 -1.21 14.53 33.60
C VAL A 1059 0.04 13.64 33.49
N SER A 1060 0.13 12.78 32.47
CA SER A 1060 1.30 11.90 32.29
C SER A 1060 2.60 12.70 32.10
N ASN A 1061 2.59 13.71 31.23
CA ASN A 1061 3.76 14.55 30.99
C ASN A 1061 4.14 15.38 32.24
N LEU A 1062 3.15 15.82 33.03
CA LEU A 1062 3.40 16.52 34.29
C LEU A 1062 4.02 15.58 35.33
N GLN A 1063 3.47 14.38 35.52
CA GLN A 1063 4.02 13.35 36.40
C GLN A 1063 5.48 13.05 36.09
N ASP A 1064 5.83 12.89 34.81
CA ASP A 1064 7.20 12.59 34.40
C ASP A 1064 8.14 13.81 34.56
N ARG A 1065 7.66 15.03 34.33
CA ARG A 1065 8.41 16.26 34.66
C ARG A 1065 8.68 16.38 36.17
N LEU A 1066 7.68 16.12 37.02
CA LEU A 1066 7.83 16.18 38.48
C LEU A 1066 8.86 15.17 38.99
N LYS A 1067 8.84 13.92 38.50
CA LYS A 1067 9.87 12.90 38.80
C LYS A 1067 11.27 13.38 38.46
N VAL A 1068 11.46 13.96 37.26
CA VAL A 1068 12.77 14.45 36.83
C VAL A 1068 13.22 15.65 37.68
N MET A 1069 12.31 16.60 37.96
CA MET A 1069 12.60 17.79 38.78
C MET A 1069 13.03 17.44 40.20
N PHE A 1070 12.30 16.57 40.88
CA PHE A 1070 12.64 16.15 42.23
C PHE A 1070 13.88 15.24 42.27
N SER A 1071 14.09 14.38 41.27
CA SER A 1071 15.34 13.60 41.15
C SER A 1071 16.58 14.47 40.87
N VAL A 1072 16.43 15.62 40.21
CA VAL A 1072 17.52 16.60 40.08
C VAL A 1072 17.74 17.32 41.41
N LEU A 1073 16.69 17.72 42.12
CA LEU A 1073 16.80 18.38 43.43
C LEU A 1073 17.47 17.48 44.50
N GLU A 1074 17.12 16.19 44.56
CA GLU A 1074 17.82 15.22 45.44
C GLU A 1074 19.30 15.08 45.08
N LYS A 1075 19.67 15.17 43.80
CA LYS A 1075 21.08 15.14 43.36
C LYS A 1075 21.82 16.42 43.70
N GLU A 1076 21.17 17.59 43.63
CA GLU A 1076 21.77 18.85 44.11
C GLU A 1076 21.96 18.83 45.63
N TYR A 1077 21.08 18.17 46.40
CA TYR A 1077 21.27 17.95 47.83
C TYR A 1077 22.51 17.08 48.09
N VAL A 1078 22.55 15.87 47.53
CA VAL A 1078 23.66 14.90 47.70
C VAL A 1078 25.00 15.38 47.11
N SER A 1079 24.98 16.36 46.20
CA SER A 1079 26.20 16.99 45.65
C SER A 1079 26.62 18.26 46.38
N GLY A 1080 25.83 18.72 47.36
CA GLY A 1080 26.07 19.93 48.15
C GLY A 1080 26.26 19.69 49.66
N THR A 1081 26.10 18.44 50.10
CA THR A 1081 26.43 17.93 51.46
C THR A 1081 27.76 17.19 51.45
#